data_AF-A0A1M7YDI9-F1
#
_entry.id   AF-A0A1M7YDI9-F1
#
_cell.length_a   1.000
_cell.length_b   1.000
_cell.length_c   1.000
_cell.angle_alpha   90.00
_cell.angle_beta   90.00
_cell.angle_gamma   90.00
#
_symmetry.space_group_name_H-M   'P 1'
#
loop_
_entity.id
_entity.type
_entity.pdbx_description
1 polymer ?
#
loop_
_entity_poly.entity_id
_entity_poly.type
_entity_poly.pdbx_seq_one_letter_code
_entity_poly.pdbx_strand_id
1 'polypeptide(L)'
;MDAKKRIDKILSAVHEQVAEEIKVLLGVEFSLGDSHNDLVSKEKFFDSVAGKQVVARIDLAGEVEGVGCLVIGIKDAIRLGGTLIMLPDSELEEVVGREEYTGETEDSYGEIANIVAGAYTKTFEEMHSNAFRFVRKAQQVVIPVKVDIAGPEPIPDQPYYQVSCSMKLEGRQMGDIHMLMPAAPLGLLPKEKEVAEPPQVESSEPVASPTDEATESSIAAIPEPPEAVIATSSIAEDVASPQTASAVPRKPGDAQKNKKRIDKLLELCEKKLGEDLSSLLGVEVKFSEIDNRLISKEDLFFEELQRKQVVTDMEIVGDLQGKSYFFTDLKDAIQLGGILIMLPPTELENVVIDEDFGEDARDAFGEVANIISGVYTLMFEEQYPEKIRFIKKGMQQVVPLKVDVASDEPCPDLTYYMSSMSLTADGDHLGRVRMLLPASLFQLDAQPEQAQAASVDEPAAAPKAVVEKTEEPQAAPVVAPADERKGPPRDPKFDVGKHRKRVDKLLKECRKKMQEEVGALLGAEVTFTEMENRHITKEEFFFDVASGKQVVTNFDVVGELEDKSYLFLSLKDAIHLGGVLIMLPPAELESVVVDEEFSEDSRDAFGEIANIISGVYTAVFEEQYLAKIRFVKNELGVVVPMKVDIDSGEPIPDVEYYMSTMSLGVEGHAKGKVHLLFPAEMLMLDSRQEVMPEPEPVQPASPPREVSPTVQHVPVDILVISDDEFEAARLVAVAEKRGFTIRQVSFKDNIKNAITQELKAVYIVMREVNEQAFGIAIKISSSCSLPLIAAGPDWTRSRVIKAVKYGVNDILLTPASAEDIQENLENNLVQMAA
;
A
#
# COMPACT_ATOMS: atom_id res chain seq x y z
N MET A 1 11.03 -16.48 11.80
CA MET A 1 12.15 -16.21 10.87
C MET A 1 13.07 -17.41 10.58
N ASP A 2 13.46 -17.60 9.31
CA ASP A 2 14.61 -18.43 8.89
C ASP A 2 15.91 -17.61 9.02
N ALA A 3 16.92 -18.14 9.72
CA ALA A 3 18.20 -17.46 9.93
C ALA A 3 18.89 -17.08 8.60
N LYS A 4 18.69 -17.88 7.54
CA LYS A 4 19.24 -17.61 6.21
C LYS A 4 18.81 -16.25 5.67
N LYS A 5 17.51 -15.94 5.70
CA LYS A 5 16.97 -14.66 5.20
C LYS A 5 17.58 -13.44 5.89
N ARG A 6 17.83 -13.51 7.20
CA ARG A 6 18.45 -12.41 7.96
C ARG A 6 19.89 -12.17 7.49
N ILE A 7 20.67 -13.25 7.35
CA ILE A 7 22.05 -13.17 6.87
C ILE A 7 22.11 -12.66 5.42
N ASP A 8 21.22 -13.14 4.53
CA ASP A 8 21.16 -12.66 3.14
C ASP A 8 20.90 -11.14 3.06
N LYS A 9 20.01 -10.59 3.88
CA LYS A 9 19.74 -9.14 3.92
C LYS A 9 20.93 -8.32 4.43
N ILE A 10 21.69 -8.82 5.41
CA ILE A 10 22.93 -8.19 5.88
C ILE A 10 23.98 -8.22 4.75
N LEU A 11 24.08 -9.34 4.02
CA LEU A 11 25.03 -9.51 2.93
C LEU A 11 24.75 -8.62 1.71
N SER A 12 23.49 -8.29 1.42
CA SER A 12 23.16 -7.28 0.41
C SER A 12 23.72 -5.90 0.78
N ALA A 13 23.67 -5.51 2.06
CA ALA A 13 24.29 -4.25 2.52
C ALA A 13 25.82 -4.31 2.52
N VAL A 14 26.41 -5.47 2.85
CA VAL A 14 27.87 -5.69 2.73
C VAL A 14 28.33 -5.57 1.27
N HIS A 15 27.56 -6.07 0.31
CA HIS A 15 27.86 -6.02 -1.12
C HIS A 15 28.01 -4.57 -1.62
N GLU A 16 27.05 -3.70 -1.25
CA GLU A 16 27.09 -2.27 -1.57
C GLU A 16 28.29 -1.58 -0.89
N GLN A 17 28.54 -1.85 0.39
CA GLN A 17 29.65 -1.26 1.15
C GLN A 17 31.02 -1.67 0.57
N VAL A 18 31.22 -2.94 0.23
CA VAL A 18 32.47 -3.43 -0.38
C VAL A 18 32.71 -2.80 -1.75
N ALA A 19 31.67 -2.66 -2.57
CA ALA A 19 31.80 -2.05 -3.89
C ALA A 19 32.26 -0.59 -3.79
N GLU A 20 31.67 0.20 -2.89
CA GLU A 20 32.04 1.61 -2.71
C GLU A 20 33.42 1.78 -2.05
N GLU A 21 33.76 1.00 -1.02
CA GLU A 21 35.09 1.11 -0.37
C GLU A 21 36.24 0.72 -1.30
N ILE A 22 36.08 -0.33 -2.13
CA ILE A 22 37.10 -0.71 -3.13
C ILE A 22 37.21 0.36 -4.23
N LYS A 23 36.08 0.92 -4.70
CA LYS A 23 36.04 2.02 -5.68
C LYS A 23 36.77 3.26 -5.17
N VAL A 24 36.54 3.64 -3.92
CA VAL A 24 37.24 4.76 -3.25
C VAL A 24 38.74 4.47 -3.11
N LEU A 25 39.11 3.25 -2.70
CA LEU A 25 40.51 2.85 -2.51
C LEU A 25 41.31 2.85 -3.82
N LEU A 26 40.74 2.30 -4.90
CA LEU A 26 41.40 2.20 -6.20
C LEU A 26 41.36 3.51 -7.01
N GLY A 27 40.41 4.40 -6.72
CA GLY A 27 40.21 5.65 -7.47
C GLY A 27 39.68 5.47 -8.91
N VAL A 28 39.19 4.27 -9.25
CA VAL A 28 38.65 3.90 -10.57
C VAL A 28 37.27 3.25 -10.43
N GLU A 29 36.55 3.09 -11.54
CA GLU A 29 35.23 2.44 -11.53
C GLU A 29 35.36 0.95 -11.15
N PHE A 30 34.83 0.57 -10.00
CA PHE A 30 34.69 -0.82 -9.57
C PHE A 30 33.21 -1.11 -9.27
N SER A 31 32.74 -2.30 -9.65
CA SER A 31 31.39 -2.76 -9.31
C SER A 31 31.34 -4.28 -9.12
N LEU A 32 30.43 -4.69 -8.24
CA LEU A 32 30.06 -6.10 -8.04
C LEU A 32 28.71 -6.36 -8.73
N GLY A 33 28.62 -7.46 -9.48
CA GLY A 33 27.35 -7.98 -9.98
C GLY A 33 26.60 -8.81 -8.94
N ASP A 34 25.43 -9.31 -9.32
CA ASP A 34 24.51 -10.07 -8.46
C ASP A 34 25.22 -11.12 -7.58
N SER A 35 24.89 -11.14 -6.29
CA SER A 35 25.44 -12.08 -5.32
C SER A 35 24.68 -13.41 -5.30
N HIS A 36 25.43 -14.52 -5.29
CA HIS A 36 24.88 -15.87 -5.11
C HIS A 36 25.30 -16.43 -3.74
N ASN A 37 24.30 -16.74 -2.91
CA ASN A 37 24.49 -17.20 -1.53
C ASN A 37 23.99 -18.65 -1.34
N ASP A 38 24.88 -19.57 -0.92
CA ASP A 38 24.52 -20.98 -0.70
C ASP A 38 25.33 -21.63 0.45
N LEU A 39 24.80 -22.72 1.00
CA LEU A 39 25.53 -23.61 1.91
C LEU A 39 26.42 -24.56 1.10
N VAL A 40 27.71 -24.54 1.41
CA VAL A 40 28.75 -25.30 0.69
C VAL A 40 29.66 -26.05 1.67
N SER A 41 30.11 -27.25 1.29
CA SER A 41 31.22 -27.91 1.97
C SER A 41 32.56 -27.43 1.39
N LYS A 42 33.65 -27.62 2.14
CA LYS A 42 35.01 -27.33 1.65
C LYS A 42 35.29 -28.05 0.31
N GLU A 43 34.89 -29.32 0.20
CA GLU A 43 34.98 -30.13 -1.02
C GLU A 43 34.21 -29.50 -2.19
N LYS A 44 32.88 -29.31 -2.03
CA LYS A 44 32.00 -28.75 -3.08
C LYS A 44 32.49 -27.37 -3.57
N PHE A 45 33.06 -26.55 -2.68
CA PHE A 45 33.65 -25.27 -3.06
C PHE A 45 34.91 -25.45 -3.93
N PHE A 46 35.92 -26.18 -3.45
CA PHE A 46 37.19 -26.31 -4.16
C PHE A 46 37.07 -27.14 -5.47
N ASP A 47 36.05 -27.98 -5.59
CA ASP A 47 35.68 -28.62 -6.87
C ASP A 47 35.06 -27.65 -7.89
N SER A 48 34.44 -26.55 -7.44
CA SER A 48 33.77 -25.56 -8.32
C SER A 48 34.71 -24.52 -8.91
N VAL A 49 35.84 -24.23 -8.25
CA VAL A 49 36.81 -23.20 -8.65
C VAL A 49 38.02 -23.79 -9.40
N ALA A 50 38.40 -23.15 -10.50
CA ALA A 50 39.49 -23.62 -11.37
C ALA A 50 40.70 -22.67 -11.38
N GLY A 51 41.88 -23.17 -11.79
CA GLY A 51 43.12 -22.38 -11.86
C GLY A 51 43.76 -22.13 -10.49
N LYS A 52 44.76 -21.24 -10.41
CA LYS A 52 45.33 -20.81 -9.13
C LYS A 52 44.41 -19.77 -8.47
N GLN A 53 44.19 -19.93 -7.17
CA GLN A 53 43.37 -19.04 -6.36
C GLN A 53 44.26 -18.36 -5.31
N VAL A 54 43.99 -17.10 -4.98
CA VAL A 54 44.50 -16.46 -3.76
C VAL A 54 43.45 -16.65 -2.68
N VAL A 55 43.86 -17.20 -1.54
CA VAL A 55 43.00 -17.44 -0.38
C VAL A 55 43.52 -16.60 0.77
N ALA A 56 42.80 -15.55 1.15
CA ALA A 56 43.06 -14.75 2.34
C ALA A 56 42.22 -15.30 3.50
N ARG A 57 42.86 -15.83 4.54
CA ARG A 57 42.16 -16.38 5.70
C ARG A 57 41.53 -15.26 6.52
N ILE A 58 40.25 -15.41 6.84
CA ILE A 58 39.46 -14.49 7.66
C ILE A 58 39.08 -15.23 8.95
N ASP A 59 39.62 -14.83 10.09
CA ASP A 59 39.12 -15.32 11.37
C ASP A 59 37.92 -14.46 11.78
N LEU A 60 36.80 -15.10 12.15
CA LEU A 60 35.67 -14.47 12.80
C LEU A 60 35.94 -14.49 14.31
N ALA A 61 35.85 -13.32 14.94
CA ALA A 61 36.02 -13.13 16.38
C ALA A 61 34.89 -12.24 16.93
N GLY A 62 34.63 -12.29 18.24
CA GLY A 62 33.54 -11.54 18.86
C GLY A 62 32.81 -12.41 19.87
N GLU A 63 31.48 -12.40 19.82
CA GLU A 63 30.64 -13.31 20.62
C GLU A 63 30.56 -14.72 20.01
N VAL A 64 30.89 -14.83 18.73
CA VAL A 64 31.02 -16.11 18.01
C VAL A 64 32.37 -16.17 17.29
N GLU A 65 33.03 -17.32 17.40
CA GLU A 65 34.35 -17.55 16.81
C GLU A 65 34.28 -18.55 15.66
N GLY A 66 35.14 -18.36 14.66
CA GLY A 66 35.28 -19.31 13.57
C GLY A 66 36.36 -18.91 12.56
N VAL A 67 36.58 -19.76 11.57
CA VAL A 67 37.56 -19.51 10.49
C VAL A 67 36.86 -19.62 9.16
N GLY A 68 37.04 -18.62 8.32
CA GLY A 68 36.60 -18.54 6.93
C GLY A 68 37.71 -18.03 6.02
N CYS A 69 37.37 -17.68 4.78
CA CYS A 69 38.31 -17.05 3.86
C CYS A 69 37.64 -16.23 2.76
N LEU A 70 38.41 -15.27 2.24
CA LEU A 70 38.15 -14.59 0.98
C LEU A 70 38.96 -15.31 -0.12
N VAL A 71 38.33 -15.62 -1.24
CA VAL A 71 38.93 -16.37 -2.37
C VAL A 71 38.70 -15.63 -3.68
N ILE A 72 39.75 -15.55 -4.50
CA ILE A 72 39.73 -14.90 -5.82
C ILE A 72 40.73 -15.59 -6.77
N GLY A 73 40.46 -15.54 -8.08
CA GLY A 73 41.42 -16.01 -9.09
C GLY A 73 42.73 -15.21 -9.05
N ILE A 74 43.89 -15.88 -9.21
CA ILE A 74 45.21 -15.22 -9.09
C ILE A 74 45.39 -14.02 -10.04
N LYS A 75 44.79 -14.10 -11.24
CA LYS A 75 44.86 -13.04 -12.26
C LYS A 75 44.07 -11.79 -11.86
N ASP A 76 42.98 -11.99 -11.14
CA ASP A 76 42.11 -10.93 -10.66
C ASP A 76 42.71 -10.31 -9.39
N ALA A 77 43.34 -11.09 -8.51
CA ALA A 77 44.13 -10.59 -7.39
C ALA A 77 45.31 -9.71 -7.84
N ILE A 78 46.12 -10.19 -8.81
CA ILE A 78 47.21 -9.41 -9.42
C ILE A 78 46.67 -8.12 -10.04
N ARG A 79 45.51 -8.19 -10.72
CA ARG A 79 44.90 -7.01 -11.34
C ARG A 79 44.50 -5.97 -10.31
N LEU A 80 43.74 -6.34 -9.29
CA LEU A 80 43.31 -5.44 -8.22
C LEU A 80 44.51 -4.85 -7.46
N GLY A 81 45.46 -5.68 -7.04
CA GLY A 81 46.67 -5.21 -6.33
C GLY A 81 47.57 -4.34 -7.20
N GLY A 82 47.71 -4.67 -8.49
CA GLY A 82 48.49 -3.91 -9.46
C GLY A 82 47.89 -2.56 -9.82
N THR A 83 46.55 -2.47 -9.92
CA THR A 83 45.83 -1.19 -10.07
C THR A 83 46.04 -0.30 -8.84
N LEU A 84 45.99 -0.86 -7.62
CA LEU A 84 46.20 -0.09 -6.38
C LEU A 84 47.58 0.58 -6.31
N ILE A 85 48.64 -0.09 -6.78
CA ILE A 85 50.00 0.48 -6.87
C ILE A 85 50.29 1.20 -8.19
N MET A 86 49.26 1.42 -9.02
CA MET A 86 49.35 2.17 -10.28
C MET A 86 50.35 1.57 -11.29
N LEU A 87 50.42 0.23 -11.39
CA LEU A 87 51.20 -0.42 -12.45
C LEU A 87 50.69 0.02 -13.83
N PRO A 88 51.57 0.40 -14.78
CA PRO A 88 51.16 0.71 -16.15
C PRO A 88 50.48 -0.49 -16.81
N ASP A 89 49.41 -0.26 -17.59
CA ASP A 89 48.60 -1.33 -18.22
C ASP A 89 49.42 -2.43 -18.91
N SER A 90 50.48 -2.05 -19.64
CA SER A 90 51.34 -2.99 -20.35
C SER A 90 52.13 -3.91 -19.41
N GLU A 91 52.56 -3.39 -18.26
CA GLU A 91 53.24 -4.15 -17.22
C GLU A 91 52.23 -5.01 -16.44
N LEU A 92 51.06 -4.45 -16.13
CA LEU A 92 49.97 -5.17 -15.48
C LEU A 92 49.52 -6.40 -16.30
N GLU A 93 49.31 -6.28 -17.61
CA GLU A 93 49.01 -7.44 -18.46
C GLU A 93 50.17 -8.45 -18.54
N GLU A 94 51.42 -8.03 -18.43
CA GLU A 94 52.58 -8.93 -18.41
C GLU A 94 52.63 -9.75 -17.10
N VAL A 95 52.48 -9.09 -15.95
CA VAL A 95 52.45 -9.73 -14.62
C VAL A 95 51.23 -10.65 -14.48
N VAL A 96 50.05 -10.20 -14.91
CA VAL A 96 48.82 -11.03 -14.97
C VAL A 96 49.00 -12.22 -15.92
N GLY A 97 49.66 -12.02 -17.07
CA GLY A 97 49.94 -13.07 -18.05
C GLY A 97 50.89 -14.16 -17.53
N ARG A 98 51.85 -13.79 -16.67
CA ARG A 98 52.77 -14.71 -15.99
C ARG A 98 52.20 -15.35 -14.73
N GLU A 99 51.09 -14.82 -14.19
CA GLU A 99 50.56 -15.17 -12.87
C GLU A 99 51.60 -14.94 -11.76
N GLU A 100 52.37 -13.85 -11.87
CA GLU A 100 53.50 -13.48 -11.00
C GLU A 100 53.00 -12.69 -9.77
N TYR A 101 52.23 -13.37 -8.91
CA TYR A 101 51.75 -12.83 -7.64
C TYR A 101 52.87 -12.86 -6.60
N THR A 102 53.49 -11.70 -6.35
CA THR A 102 54.64 -11.55 -5.47
C THR A 102 54.66 -10.18 -4.79
N GLY A 103 55.19 -10.11 -3.56
CA GLY A 103 55.66 -8.87 -2.92
C GLY A 103 54.68 -7.71 -3.01
N GLU A 104 54.98 -6.71 -3.83
CA GLU A 104 54.16 -5.51 -4.00
C GLU A 104 52.71 -5.83 -4.43
N THR A 105 52.51 -6.76 -5.37
CA THR A 105 51.15 -7.20 -5.78
C THR A 105 50.44 -8.03 -4.71
N GLU A 106 51.21 -8.73 -3.88
CA GLU A 106 50.71 -9.55 -2.78
C GLU A 106 50.23 -8.66 -1.63
N ASP A 107 51.10 -7.78 -1.13
CA ASP A 107 50.79 -6.82 -0.06
C ASP A 107 49.60 -5.93 -0.44
N SER A 108 49.55 -5.47 -1.69
CA SER A 108 48.50 -4.55 -2.17
C SER A 108 47.14 -5.21 -2.33
N TYR A 109 47.06 -6.43 -2.86
CA TYR A 109 45.81 -7.21 -2.78
C TYR A 109 45.45 -7.49 -1.31
N GLY A 110 46.45 -7.66 -0.45
CA GLY A 110 46.26 -7.82 0.98
C GLY A 110 45.51 -6.65 1.63
N GLU A 111 45.78 -5.40 1.23
CA GLU A 111 45.04 -4.25 1.72
C GLU A 111 43.59 -4.22 1.19
N ILE A 112 43.35 -4.66 -0.04
CA ILE A 112 41.99 -4.82 -0.58
C ILE A 112 41.23 -5.88 0.23
N ALA A 113 41.89 -7.00 0.58
CA ALA A 113 41.31 -8.02 1.45
C ALA A 113 41.08 -7.53 2.90
N ASN A 114 41.89 -6.59 3.41
CA ASN A 114 41.65 -5.91 4.69
C ASN A 114 40.38 -5.05 4.62
N ILE A 115 40.22 -4.27 3.54
CA ILE A 115 39.03 -3.43 3.30
C ILE A 115 37.76 -4.27 3.21
N VAL A 116 37.78 -5.38 2.45
CA VAL A 116 36.65 -6.33 2.41
C VAL A 116 36.30 -6.83 3.81
N ALA A 117 37.28 -7.25 4.61
CA ALA A 117 37.04 -7.69 5.99
C ALA A 117 36.53 -6.56 6.91
N GLY A 118 36.96 -5.32 6.67
CA GLY A 118 36.47 -4.11 7.33
C GLY A 118 34.99 -3.85 7.06
N ALA A 119 34.58 -3.86 5.80
CA ALA A 119 33.18 -3.71 5.39
C ALA A 119 32.29 -4.81 6.00
N TYR A 120 32.70 -6.08 5.92
CA TYR A 120 31.99 -7.18 6.58
C TYR A 120 31.86 -6.97 8.09
N THR A 121 32.93 -6.52 8.77
CA THR A 121 32.89 -6.19 10.21
C THR A 121 31.86 -5.09 10.49
N LYS A 122 31.98 -3.94 9.82
CA LYS A 122 31.11 -2.78 10.04
C LYS A 122 29.64 -3.14 9.87
N THR A 123 29.26 -3.73 8.74
CA THR A 123 27.85 -4.03 8.46
C THR A 123 27.29 -5.09 9.40
N PHE A 124 28.07 -6.10 9.82
CA PHE A 124 27.59 -7.08 10.80
C PHE A 124 27.52 -6.49 12.22
N GLU A 125 28.48 -5.69 12.68
CA GLU A 125 28.38 -4.99 13.98
C GLU A 125 27.19 -4.03 14.02
N GLU A 126 26.88 -3.37 12.90
CA GLU A 126 25.72 -2.49 12.77
C GLU A 126 24.39 -3.24 12.73
N MET A 127 24.26 -4.28 11.90
CA MET A 127 22.99 -4.93 11.59
C MET A 127 22.72 -6.24 12.35
N HIS A 128 23.74 -7.04 12.68
CA HIS A 128 23.53 -8.32 13.37
C HIS A 128 23.31 -8.11 14.88
N SER A 129 22.57 -9.01 15.54
CA SER A 129 22.35 -8.98 16.99
C SER A 129 23.64 -9.27 17.78
N ASN A 130 24.29 -10.39 17.46
CA ASN A 130 25.58 -10.78 18.03
C ASN A 130 26.71 -9.94 17.45
N ALA A 131 27.78 -9.72 18.22
CA ALA A 131 28.99 -9.04 17.74
C ALA A 131 29.89 -9.94 16.86
N PHE A 132 30.17 -9.49 15.64
CA PHE A 132 31.04 -10.16 14.66
C PHE A 132 32.18 -9.24 14.20
N ARG A 133 33.41 -9.74 14.24
CA ARG A 133 34.59 -9.06 13.71
C ARG A 133 35.34 -9.98 12.76
N PHE A 134 35.46 -9.57 11.51
CA PHE A 134 36.15 -10.30 10.45
C PHE A 134 37.59 -9.80 10.37
N VAL A 135 38.56 -10.66 10.69
CA VAL A 135 39.98 -10.29 10.79
C VAL A 135 40.80 -11.06 9.77
N ARG A 136 41.29 -10.37 8.73
CA ARG A 136 42.26 -10.93 7.80
C ARG A 136 43.52 -11.38 8.54
N LYS A 137 44.02 -12.57 8.21
CA LYS A 137 45.29 -13.11 8.71
C LYS A 137 46.29 -13.21 7.56
N ALA A 138 46.89 -14.38 7.38
CA ALA A 138 47.71 -14.70 6.23
C ALA A 138 46.85 -14.87 4.96
N GLN A 139 47.50 -14.70 3.81
CA GLN A 139 46.98 -15.08 2.51
C GLN A 139 47.98 -16.02 1.83
N GLN A 140 47.49 -16.88 0.94
CA GLN A 140 48.32 -17.87 0.25
C GLN A 140 47.76 -18.22 -1.12
N VAL A 141 48.65 -18.58 -2.05
CA VAL A 141 48.26 -19.11 -3.36
C VAL A 141 47.95 -20.61 -3.24
N VAL A 142 46.74 -20.98 -3.63
CA VAL A 142 46.22 -22.36 -3.56
C VAL A 142 45.91 -22.86 -4.97
N ILE A 143 46.14 -24.15 -5.20
CA ILE A 143 45.66 -24.88 -6.38
C ILE A 143 44.53 -25.78 -5.89
N PRO A 144 43.25 -25.55 -6.25
CA PRO A 144 42.09 -26.24 -5.68
C PRO A 144 42.21 -27.77 -5.70
N VAL A 145 42.61 -28.36 -6.83
CA VAL A 145 42.83 -29.81 -7.00
C VAL A 145 44.02 -30.39 -6.20
N LYS A 146 44.69 -29.58 -5.37
CA LYS A 146 45.75 -30.00 -4.43
C LYS A 146 45.40 -29.71 -2.96
N VAL A 147 44.20 -29.19 -2.68
CA VAL A 147 43.75 -28.95 -1.29
C VAL A 147 43.50 -30.30 -0.62
N ASP A 148 44.08 -30.50 0.56
CA ASP A 148 43.67 -31.58 1.45
C ASP A 148 42.32 -31.20 2.05
N ILE A 149 41.24 -31.85 1.58
CA ILE A 149 39.87 -31.58 2.03
C ILE A 149 39.76 -31.81 3.54
N ALA A 150 40.24 -32.96 4.04
CA ALA A 150 40.17 -33.33 5.46
C ALA A 150 41.16 -32.57 6.35
N GLY A 151 42.17 -31.92 5.76
CA GLY A 151 43.14 -31.10 6.48
C GLY A 151 42.56 -29.77 6.99
N PRO A 152 43.22 -29.10 7.97
CA PRO A 152 42.78 -27.80 8.49
C PRO A 152 43.16 -26.61 7.58
N GLU A 153 43.87 -26.86 6.48
CA GLU A 153 44.36 -25.83 5.54
C GLU A 153 43.69 -25.97 4.15
N PRO A 154 43.49 -24.86 3.39
CA PRO A 154 43.71 -23.48 3.80
C PRO A 154 42.68 -22.99 4.85
N ILE A 155 41.58 -23.73 4.99
CA ILE A 155 40.51 -23.53 5.97
C ILE A 155 40.08 -24.91 6.54
N PRO A 156 39.47 -24.96 7.74
CA PRO A 156 38.94 -26.20 8.32
C PRO A 156 37.88 -26.88 7.45
N ASP A 157 37.75 -28.20 7.59
CA ASP A 157 36.63 -28.94 6.99
C ASP A 157 35.37 -28.78 7.85
N GLN A 158 34.44 -27.96 7.37
CA GLN A 158 33.16 -27.64 8.00
C GLN A 158 32.20 -27.06 6.95
N PRO A 159 30.89 -26.90 7.25
CA PRO A 159 29.97 -26.20 6.37
C PRO A 159 30.22 -24.69 6.36
N TYR A 160 30.22 -24.10 5.17
CA TYR A 160 30.37 -22.67 4.94
C TYR A 160 29.11 -22.07 4.32
N TYR A 161 28.80 -20.83 4.69
CA TYR A 161 27.96 -19.97 3.90
C TYR A 161 28.83 -19.22 2.89
N GLN A 162 28.65 -19.55 1.62
CA GLN A 162 29.38 -18.97 0.50
C GLN A 162 28.60 -17.78 -0.05
N VAL A 163 29.30 -16.65 -0.23
CA VAL A 163 28.81 -15.45 -0.92
C VAL A 163 29.69 -15.26 -2.14
N SER A 164 29.13 -15.27 -3.34
CA SER A 164 29.87 -15.18 -4.61
C SER A 164 29.37 -14.03 -5.46
N CYS A 165 30.26 -13.13 -5.87
CA CYS A 165 29.91 -11.94 -6.64
C CYS A 165 30.85 -11.80 -7.84
N SER A 166 30.31 -11.58 -9.03
CA SER A 166 31.14 -11.28 -10.21
C SER A 166 31.70 -9.86 -10.13
N MET A 167 32.96 -9.64 -10.55
CA MET A 167 33.60 -8.32 -10.48
C MET A 167 33.69 -7.64 -11.85
N LYS A 168 33.64 -6.31 -11.84
CA LYS A 168 34.03 -5.44 -12.96
C LYS A 168 34.93 -4.31 -12.48
N LEU A 169 35.97 -4.03 -13.28
CA LEU A 169 36.91 -2.93 -13.07
C LEU A 169 37.04 -2.16 -14.39
N GLU A 170 36.70 -0.88 -14.39
CA GLU A 170 36.71 0.01 -15.59
C GLU A 170 35.98 -0.60 -16.79
N GLY A 171 34.80 -1.20 -16.53
CA GLY A 171 34.00 -1.91 -17.52
C GLY A 171 34.56 -3.27 -17.98
N ARG A 172 35.79 -3.65 -17.60
CA ARG A 172 36.37 -4.97 -17.87
C ARG A 172 35.76 -6.01 -16.93
N GLN A 173 35.15 -7.04 -17.50
CA GLN A 173 34.68 -8.20 -16.73
C GLN A 173 35.88 -8.98 -16.15
N MET A 174 35.80 -9.25 -14.86
CA MET A 174 36.74 -10.09 -14.10
C MET A 174 36.06 -11.39 -13.66
N GLY A 175 36.79 -12.26 -12.99
CA GLY A 175 36.23 -13.44 -12.32
C GLY A 175 35.31 -13.11 -11.14
N ASP A 176 34.97 -14.13 -10.37
CA ASP A 176 34.18 -13.98 -9.15
C ASP A 176 35.09 -13.80 -7.93
N ILE A 177 34.59 -13.07 -6.93
CA ILE A 177 35.13 -13.04 -5.57
C ILE A 177 34.19 -13.82 -4.65
N HIS A 178 34.77 -14.68 -3.81
CA HIS A 178 34.01 -15.55 -2.91
C HIS A 178 34.39 -15.28 -1.45
N MET A 179 33.41 -14.99 -0.60
CA MET A 179 33.58 -15.05 0.85
C MET A 179 32.99 -16.36 1.38
N LEU A 180 33.79 -17.14 2.10
CA LEU A 180 33.35 -18.33 2.82
C LEU A 180 33.32 -18.02 4.31
N MET A 181 32.12 -17.97 4.90
CA MET A 181 31.91 -17.77 6.33
C MET A 181 31.50 -19.08 6.99
N PRO A 182 31.98 -19.43 8.19
CA PRO A 182 31.57 -20.66 8.88
C PRO A 182 30.07 -20.62 9.21
N ALA A 183 29.32 -21.64 8.81
CA ALA A 183 27.85 -21.63 8.91
C ALA A 183 27.31 -21.75 10.34
N ALA A 184 28.07 -22.40 11.24
CA ALA A 184 27.67 -22.59 12.64
C ALA A 184 27.60 -21.28 13.44
N PRO A 185 28.64 -20.40 13.46
CA PRO A 185 28.57 -19.05 14.02
C PRO A 185 27.40 -18.18 13.54
N LEU A 186 26.94 -18.38 12.30
CA LEU A 186 25.84 -17.64 11.70
C LEU A 186 24.45 -18.22 12.04
N GLY A 187 24.38 -19.30 12.83
CA GLY A 187 23.11 -19.95 13.18
C GLY A 187 22.43 -20.67 12.02
N LEU A 188 23.15 -20.96 10.94
CA LEU A 188 22.63 -21.54 9.69
C LEU A 188 22.62 -23.08 9.67
N LEU A 189 23.10 -23.71 10.74
CA LEU A 189 22.98 -25.16 10.94
C LEU A 189 21.76 -25.48 11.81
N PRO A 190 21.09 -26.63 11.60
CA PRO A 190 20.01 -27.07 12.47
C PRO A 190 20.53 -27.17 13.91
N LYS A 191 19.84 -26.52 14.86
CA LYS A 191 20.11 -26.73 16.28
C LYS A 191 19.78 -28.18 16.64
N GLU A 192 20.80 -29.01 16.83
CA GLU A 192 20.62 -30.29 17.47
C GLU A 192 20.02 -30.05 18.86
N LYS A 193 19.00 -30.83 19.24
CA LYS A 193 18.29 -30.62 20.50
C LYS A 193 19.23 -30.88 21.66
N GLU A 194 19.66 -29.83 22.36
CA GLU A 194 20.43 -29.97 23.59
C GLU A 194 19.65 -30.83 24.59
N VAL A 195 20.31 -31.89 25.05
CA VAL A 195 19.80 -32.77 26.10
C VAL A 195 19.94 -32.02 27.41
N ALA A 196 18.82 -31.83 28.12
CA ALA A 196 18.78 -31.06 29.35
C ALA A 196 19.70 -31.60 30.45
N GLU A 197 20.46 -30.71 31.08
CA GLU A 197 21.10 -30.91 32.39
C GLU A 197 20.35 -30.12 33.50
N PRO A 198 20.49 -30.52 34.79
CA PRO A 198 19.49 -30.24 35.83
C PRO A 198 19.68 -28.92 36.58
N PRO A 199 18.66 -28.43 37.31
CA PRO A 199 18.71 -27.15 38.02
C PRO A 199 19.58 -27.19 39.30
N GLN A 200 20.20 -26.04 39.61
CA GLN A 200 20.78 -25.74 40.92
C GLN A 200 19.95 -24.72 41.72
N VAL A 201 20.29 -24.56 43.00
CA VAL A 201 19.35 -24.22 44.09
C VAL A 201 19.88 -23.07 44.96
N GLU A 202 18.97 -22.23 45.47
CA GLU A 202 19.10 -21.25 46.58
C GLU A 202 20.08 -20.06 46.41
N SER A 203 19.66 -18.84 46.73
CA SER A 203 19.51 -18.39 48.13
C SER A 203 18.80 -17.02 48.24
N SER A 204 18.43 -16.62 49.46
CA SER A 204 17.45 -15.55 49.75
C SER A 204 17.85 -14.57 50.87
N GLU A 205 17.19 -13.40 50.88
CA GLU A 205 16.92 -12.53 52.06
C GLU A 205 18.07 -11.67 52.69
N PRO A 206 17.78 -10.67 53.58
CA PRO A 206 16.83 -9.54 53.45
C PRO A 206 17.35 -8.20 54.09
N VAL A 207 16.48 -7.19 54.32
CA VAL A 207 16.28 -6.41 55.61
C VAL A 207 15.84 -4.93 55.42
N ALA A 208 14.60 -4.64 55.86
CA ALA A 208 14.03 -3.50 56.62
C ALA A 208 14.38 -2.00 56.37
N SER A 209 13.35 -1.20 56.04
CA SER A 209 12.58 -0.23 56.88
C SER A 209 13.19 0.27 58.24
N PRO A 210 12.76 1.41 58.89
CA PRO A 210 11.33 1.82 59.05
C PRO A 210 10.98 3.31 59.39
N THR A 211 9.71 3.53 59.82
CA THR A 211 9.19 4.51 60.84
C THR A 211 9.06 6.01 60.50
N ASP A 212 8.05 6.77 60.98
CA ASP A 212 6.71 6.47 61.58
C ASP A 212 5.84 7.77 61.73
N GLU A 213 4.64 7.62 62.34
CA GLU A 213 3.78 8.64 63.01
C GLU A 213 3.02 9.65 62.09
N ALA A 214 1.68 9.71 62.08
CA ALA A 214 0.69 10.08 63.13
C ALA A 214 0.66 11.60 63.43
N THR A 215 -0.46 12.31 63.69
CA THR A 215 -1.74 11.89 64.31
C THR A 215 -2.88 12.93 64.06
N GLU A 216 -4.14 12.43 63.97
CA GLU A 216 -5.37 12.93 64.64
C GLU A 216 -6.19 14.22 64.28
N SER A 217 -7.52 14.06 64.48
CA SER A 217 -8.55 15.06 64.88
C SER A 217 -9.13 16.07 63.84
N SER A 218 -10.43 16.47 63.84
CA SER A 218 -11.67 15.94 64.48
C SER A 218 -12.96 16.70 64.07
N ILE A 219 -14.13 16.01 64.03
CA ILE A 219 -15.51 16.46 64.44
C ILE A 219 -16.44 17.36 63.55
N ALA A 220 -17.70 16.89 63.40
CA ALA A 220 -19.03 17.53 63.12
C ALA A 220 -19.25 18.40 61.85
N ALA A 221 -20.34 18.33 61.05
CA ALA A 221 -21.79 17.98 61.17
C ALA A 221 -22.76 19.16 61.48
N ILE A 222 -24.02 19.07 60.98
CA ILE A 222 -25.24 19.95 61.15
C ILE A 222 -25.56 20.83 59.88
N PRO A 223 -26.86 21.06 59.49
CA PRO A 223 -27.36 20.69 58.14
C PRO A 223 -28.12 21.78 57.32
N GLU A 224 -28.89 21.33 56.30
CA GLU A 224 -30.02 21.94 55.53
C GLU A 224 -30.89 23.00 56.26
N PRO A 225 -31.65 23.92 55.59
CA PRO A 225 -32.68 23.62 54.55
C PRO A 225 -32.94 24.77 53.49
N PRO A 226 -34.16 25.04 52.92
CA PRO A 226 -34.55 24.60 51.56
C PRO A 226 -35.18 25.73 50.67
N GLU A 227 -36.04 25.35 49.71
CA GLU A 227 -37.00 26.18 48.91
C GLU A 227 -36.43 27.08 47.76
N ALA A 228 -37.10 27.27 46.61
CA ALA A 228 -38.36 26.71 46.09
C ALA A 228 -38.47 26.74 44.54
N VAL A 229 -39.26 25.77 44.05
CA VAL A 229 -40.06 25.67 42.80
C VAL A 229 -40.28 26.94 41.96
N ILE A 230 -40.17 26.81 40.62
CA ILE A 230 -41.18 27.23 39.61
C ILE A 230 -41.01 26.34 38.37
N ALA A 231 -42.12 25.93 37.76
CA ALA A 231 -42.15 25.11 36.55
C ALA A 231 -42.95 25.82 35.45
N THR A 232 -42.61 25.57 34.18
CA THR A 232 -43.51 25.78 33.02
C THR A 232 -43.16 24.83 31.87
N SER A 233 -44.19 24.16 31.35
CA SER A 233 -44.26 23.46 30.04
C SER A 233 -44.01 24.43 28.86
N SER A 234 -43.59 24.02 27.66
CA SER A 234 -44.41 23.40 26.57
C SER A 234 -43.58 23.41 25.26
N ILE A 235 -43.78 22.60 24.20
CA ILE A 235 -44.63 21.45 23.83
C ILE A 235 -43.93 20.74 22.63
N ALA A 236 -44.31 19.50 22.26
CA ALA A 236 -43.86 18.86 21.00
C ALA A 236 -45.07 18.40 20.16
N GLU A 237 -45.02 18.62 18.84
CA GLU A 237 -46.05 18.18 17.88
C GLU A 237 -45.60 16.97 17.04
N ASP A 238 -46.60 16.22 16.58
CA ASP A 238 -46.52 14.92 15.92
C ASP A 238 -46.73 15.07 14.40
N VAL A 239 -45.91 14.43 13.56
CA VAL A 239 -46.03 14.49 12.09
C VAL A 239 -45.87 13.10 11.47
N ALA A 240 -46.97 12.58 10.91
CA ALA A 240 -47.05 11.25 10.33
C ALA A 240 -46.48 11.14 8.90
N SER A 241 -45.91 9.98 8.58
CA SER A 241 -45.37 9.65 7.25
C SER A 241 -46.46 9.17 6.26
N PRO A 242 -46.47 9.60 4.98
CA PRO A 242 -47.40 9.10 3.97
C PRO A 242 -47.00 7.74 3.38
N GLN A 243 -48.00 6.91 3.06
CA GLN A 243 -47.84 5.60 2.41
C GLN A 243 -47.71 5.73 0.88
N THR A 244 -46.78 4.98 0.27
CA THR A 244 -46.60 4.92 -1.19
C THR A 244 -47.59 3.98 -1.89
N ALA A 245 -48.08 4.39 -3.06
CA ALA A 245 -49.06 3.64 -3.86
C ALA A 245 -48.39 2.66 -4.85
N SER A 246 -49.04 1.52 -5.09
CA SER A 246 -48.56 0.43 -5.95
C SER A 246 -48.65 0.74 -7.45
N ALA A 247 -47.56 0.49 -8.19
CA ALA A 247 -47.49 0.59 -9.65
C ALA A 247 -47.44 -0.80 -10.32
N VAL A 248 -48.03 -0.91 -11.53
CA VAL A 248 -48.20 -2.19 -12.27
C VAL A 248 -47.07 -2.39 -13.29
N PRO A 249 -46.39 -3.56 -13.35
CA PRO A 249 -45.23 -3.76 -14.22
C PRO A 249 -45.57 -3.94 -15.72
N ARG A 250 -44.69 -3.44 -16.60
CA ARG A 250 -44.73 -3.58 -18.06
C ARG A 250 -43.31 -3.75 -18.66
N LYS A 251 -43.21 -4.07 -19.96
CA LYS A 251 -42.07 -4.76 -20.61
C LYS A 251 -40.80 -3.92 -20.87
N PRO A 252 -39.61 -4.53 -21.01
CA PRO A 252 -38.31 -3.84 -21.12
C PRO A 252 -38.05 -2.97 -22.37
N GLY A 253 -38.98 -2.91 -23.34
CA GLY A 253 -38.78 -2.21 -24.61
C GLY A 253 -38.88 -0.68 -24.55
N ASP A 254 -39.18 -0.13 -23.38
CA ASP A 254 -39.46 1.30 -23.19
C ASP A 254 -38.33 2.06 -22.48
N ALA A 255 -37.52 1.39 -21.64
CA ALA A 255 -36.41 2.03 -20.91
C ALA A 255 -35.40 2.77 -21.81
N GLN A 256 -34.96 2.16 -22.92
CA GLN A 256 -34.01 2.81 -23.83
C GLN A 256 -34.64 3.97 -24.64
N LYS A 257 -35.97 3.99 -24.81
CA LYS A 257 -36.70 5.12 -25.42
C LYS A 257 -36.88 6.24 -24.41
N ASN A 258 -37.21 5.90 -23.17
CA ASN A 258 -37.32 6.84 -22.07
C ASN A 258 -35.95 7.50 -21.82
N LYS A 259 -34.84 6.75 -21.80
CA LYS A 259 -33.47 7.29 -21.74
C LYS A 259 -33.25 8.37 -22.80
N LYS A 260 -33.47 8.04 -24.09
CA LYS A 260 -33.32 9.02 -25.19
C LYS A 260 -34.24 10.24 -25.09
N ARG A 261 -35.41 10.11 -24.46
CA ARG A 261 -36.30 11.24 -24.18
C ARG A 261 -35.72 12.12 -23.08
N ILE A 262 -35.29 11.52 -21.97
CA ILE A 262 -34.68 12.21 -20.83
C ILE A 262 -33.38 12.90 -21.25
N ASP A 263 -32.50 12.24 -22.02
CA ASP A 263 -31.29 12.85 -22.58
C ASP A 263 -31.60 14.15 -23.33
N LYS A 264 -32.57 14.11 -24.24
CA LYS A 264 -33.00 15.29 -25.00
C LYS A 264 -33.63 16.37 -24.12
N LEU A 265 -34.31 16.02 -23.03
CA LEU A 265 -34.82 17.00 -22.07
C LEU A 265 -33.68 17.66 -21.30
N LEU A 266 -32.66 16.90 -20.92
CA LEU A 266 -31.48 17.42 -20.22
C LEU A 266 -30.66 18.36 -21.11
N GLU A 267 -30.49 18.05 -22.40
CA GLU A 267 -29.90 18.96 -23.42
C GLU A 267 -30.71 20.27 -23.63
N LEU A 268 -32.01 20.26 -23.32
CA LEU A 268 -32.86 21.47 -23.35
C LEU A 268 -32.76 22.24 -22.04
N CYS A 269 -32.70 21.53 -20.90
CA CYS A 269 -32.44 22.12 -19.59
C CYS A 269 -31.09 22.85 -19.58
N GLU A 270 -30.00 22.22 -20.04
CA GLU A 270 -28.65 22.82 -20.19
C GLU A 270 -28.70 24.22 -20.82
N LYS A 271 -29.37 24.35 -21.98
CA LYS A 271 -29.49 25.61 -22.72
C LYS A 271 -30.34 26.63 -21.98
N LYS A 272 -31.49 26.20 -21.46
CA LYS A 272 -32.42 27.09 -20.75
C LYS A 272 -31.84 27.58 -19.41
N LEU A 273 -31.07 26.73 -18.71
CA LEU A 273 -30.32 27.08 -17.52
C LEU A 273 -29.28 28.16 -17.81
N GLY A 274 -28.52 28.04 -18.91
CA GLY A 274 -27.58 29.07 -19.35
C GLY A 274 -28.27 30.41 -19.58
N GLU A 275 -29.39 30.43 -20.31
CA GLU A 275 -30.19 31.65 -20.56
C GLU A 275 -30.72 32.29 -19.25
N ASP A 276 -31.39 31.51 -18.40
CA ASP A 276 -32.11 32.06 -17.24
C ASP A 276 -31.16 32.42 -16.09
N LEU A 277 -30.07 31.67 -15.90
CA LEU A 277 -29.03 32.05 -14.94
C LEU A 277 -28.20 33.24 -15.42
N SER A 278 -27.94 33.37 -16.74
CA SER A 278 -27.32 34.61 -17.26
C SER A 278 -28.21 35.82 -17.00
N SER A 279 -29.53 35.67 -17.18
CA SER A 279 -30.49 36.74 -16.91
C SER A 279 -30.66 37.06 -15.42
N LEU A 280 -30.46 36.08 -14.54
CA LEU A 280 -30.52 36.26 -13.08
C LEU A 280 -29.27 36.96 -12.54
N LEU A 281 -28.09 36.47 -12.93
CA LEU A 281 -26.79 36.94 -12.41
C LEU A 281 -26.27 38.19 -13.12
N GLY A 282 -26.79 38.52 -14.30
CA GLY A 282 -26.33 39.68 -15.10
C GLY A 282 -25.00 39.47 -15.82
N VAL A 283 -24.40 38.28 -15.72
CA VAL A 283 -23.15 37.86 -16.38
C VAL A 283 -23.43 36.72 -17.37
N GLU A 284 -22.48 36.39 -18.26
CA GLU A 284 -22.66 35.28 -19.18
C GLU A 284 -22.43 33.92 -18.47
N VAL A 285 -23.48 33.11 -18.36
CA VAL A 285 -23.45 31.76 -17.78
C VAL A 285 -23.60 30.71 -18.88
N LYS A 286 -22.67 29.76 -18.92
CA LYS A 286 -22.64 28.66 -19.90
C LYS A 286 -22.53 27.31 -19.21
N PHE A 287 -23.27 26.36 -19.75
CA PHE A 287 -23.10 24.94 -19.48
C PHE A 287 -22.53 24.26 -20.73
N SER A 288 -21.77 23.19 -20.51
CA SER A 288 -21.13 22.42 -21.58
C SER A 288 -20.81 20.99 -21.11
N GLU A 289 -20.33 20.16 -22.03
CA GLU A 289 -19.86 18.79 -21.74
C GLU A 289 -20.89 17.90 -21.03
N ILE A 290 -22.15 17.98 -21.44
CA ILE A 290 -23.23 17.16 -20.86
C ILE A 290 -22.92 15.66 -20.94
N ASP A 291 -22.93 15.01 -19.77
CA ASP A 291 -22.60 13.61 -19.57
C ASP A 291 -23.69 12.94 -18.72
N ASN A 292 -24.48 12.07 -19.36
CA ASN A 292 -25.65 11.43 -18.76
C ASN A 292 -25.43 9.92 -18.57
N ARG A 293 -25.36 9.46 -17.32
CA ARG A 293 -25.19 8.04 -16.95
C ARG A 293 -26.09 7.60 -15.81
N LEU A 294 -26.34 6.30 -15.72
CA LEU A 294 -26.79 5.68 -14.49
C LEU A 294 -25.62 5.66 -13.50
N ILE A 295 -25.90 5.91 -12.23
CA ILE A 295 -24.93 5.94 -11.14
C ILE A 295 -25.59 5.48 -9.83
N SER A 296 -24.86 4.79 -8.96
CA SER A 296 -25.31 4.53 -7.59
C SER A 296 -25.04 5.72 -6.67
N LYS A 297 -25.63 5.74 -5.47
CA LYS A 297 -25.22 6.69 -4.41
C LYS A 297 -23.72 6.57 -4.10
N GLU A 298 -23.20 5.35 -4.08
CA GLU A 298 -21.80 5.06 -3.79
C GLU A 298 -20.83 5.66 -4.82
N ASP A 299 -21.02 5.33 -6.09
CA ASP A 299 -20.13 5.77 -7.19
C ASP A 299 -20.11 7.30 -7.29
N LEU A 300 -21.26 7.94 -7.02
CA LEU A 300 -21.36 9.40 -6.93
C LEU A 300 -20.41 9.96 -5.86
N PHE A 301 -20.54 9.53 -4.60
CA PHE A 301 -19.76 10.13 -3.51
C PHE A 301 -18.28 9.74 -3.53
N PHE A 302 -17.91 8.59 -4.11
CA PHE A 302 -16.51 8.13 -4.09
C PHE A 302 -15.76 8.33 -5.41
N GLU A 303 -16.41 8.18 -6.57
CA GLU A 303 -15.76 8.29 -7.89
C GLU A 303 -16.00 9.67 -8.54
N GLU A 304 -17.21 10.23 -8.48
CA GLU A 304 -17.54 11.52 -9.13
C GLU A 304 -17.24 12.77 -8.30
N LEU A 305 -17.44 12.71 -6.99
CA LEU A 305 -17.35 13.86 -6.08
C LEU A 305 -15.99 13.88 -5.35
N GLN A 306 -15.43 15.07 -5.18
CA GLN A 306 -14.11 15.27 -4.57
C GLN A 306 -14.07 16.36 -3.49
N ARG A 307 -14.73 17.51 -3.72
CA ARG A 307 -14.75 18.66 -2.80
C ARG A 307 -16.05 18.70 -1.98
N LYS A 308 -16.11 19.56 -0.96
CA LYS A 308 -17.37 19.89 -0.26
C LYS A 308 -18.44 20.27 -1.29
N GLN A 309 -19.66 19.76 -1.11
CA GLN A 309 -20.80 19.98 -2.00
C GLN A 309 -21.90 20.75 -1.29
N VAL A 310 -22.63 21.59 -2.02
CA VAL A 310 -23.99 21.99 -1.66
C VAL A 310 -24.95 21.06 -2.38
N VAL A 311 -25.77 20.35 -1.62
CA VAL A 311 -26.84 19.48 -2.13
C VAL A 311 -28.16 20.22 -1.97
N THR A 312 -28.87 20.43 -3.08
CA THR A 312 -30.22 20.99 -3.10
C THR A 312 -31.23 19.86 -3.26
N ASP A 313 -32.16 19.77 -2.31
CA ASP A 313 -33.25 18.79 -2.35
C ASP A 313 -34.40 19.35 -3.17
N MET A 314 -34.84 18.60 -4.18
CA MET A 314 -36.00 18.95 -5.02
C MET A 314 -37.04 17.84 -4.94
N GLU A 315 -38.25 18.16 -4.50
CA GLU A 315 -39.39 17.25 -4.54
C GLU A 315 -40.00 17.25 -5.94
N ILE A 316 -40.15 16.06 -6.51
CA ILE A 316 -40.84 15.83 -7.78
C ILE A 316 -42.32 15.63 -7.45
N VAL A 317 -43.19 16.44 -8.04
CA VAL A 317 -44.65 16.39 -7.82
C VAL A 317 -45.45 16.48 -9.11
N GLY A 318 -46.64 15.86 -9.10
CA GLY A 318 -47.58 15.87 -10.22
C GLY A 318 -48.06 14.45 -10.51
N ASP A 319 -47.99 14.06 -11.79
CA ASP A 319 -48.31 12.71 -12.25
C ASP A 319 -47.29 11.66 -11.74
N LEU A 320 -46.04 12.10 -11.49
CA LEU A 320 -45.01 11.33 -10.76
C LEU A 320 -44.68 12.00 -9.42
N GLN A 321 -44.23 11.20 -8.45
CA GLN A 321 -43.82 11.67 -7.12
C GLN A 321 -42.48 11.05 -6.70
N GLY A 322 -41.57 11.85 -6.15
CA GLY A 322 -40.25 11.40 -5.70
C GLY A 322 -39.35 12.54 -5.24
N LYS A 323 -38.05 12.26 -5.07
CA LYS A 323 -37.02 13.26 -4.74
C LYS A 323 -35.89 13.21 -5.78
N SER A 324 -35.44 14.38 -6.19
CA SER A 324 -34.24 14.61 -7.02
C SER A 324 -33.28 15.53 -6.29
N TYR A 325 -32.00 15.46 -6.64
CA TYR A 325 -30.94 16.15 -5.92
C TYR A 325 -30.03 16.87 -6.91
N PHE A 326 -29.73 18.14 -6.64
CA PHE A 326 -28.82 18.93 -7.44
C PHE A 326 -27.56 19.24 -6.63
N PHE A 327 -26.39 18.89 -7.18
CA PHE A 327 -25.07 19.03 -6.55
C PHE A 327 -24.26 20.11 -7.24
N THR A 328 -23.52 20.88 -6.45
CA THR A 328 -22.57 21.92 -6.90
C THR A 328 -21.44 21.98 -5.87
N ASP A 329 -20.19 22.19 -6.31
CA ASP A 329 -19.07 22.37 -5.38
C ASP A 329 -19.32 23.62 -4.50
N LEU A 330 -18.94 23.56 -3.21
CA LEU A 330 -19.21 24.63 -2.25
C LEU A 330 -18.69 26.00 -2.71
N LYS A 331 -17.47 26.03 -3.27
CA LYS A 331 -16.86 27.26 -3.82
C LYS A 331 -17.62 27.82 -5.01
N ASP A 332 -18.17 26.98 -5.89
CA ASP A 332 -18.99 27.43 -7.02
C ASP A 332 -20.35 27.97 -6.54
N ALA A 333 -20.94 27.34 -5.51
CA ALA A 333 -22.18 27.81 -4.90
C ALA A 333 -22.01 29.19 -4.23
N ILE A 334 -20.90 29.40 -3.51
CA ILE A 334 -20.50 30.69 -2.95
C ILE A 334 -20.30 31.71 -4.08
N GLN A 335 -19.55 31.36 -5.15
CA GLN A 335 -19.31 32.26 -6.28
C GLN A 335 -20.63 32.73 -6.91
N LEU A 336 -21.54 31.80 -7.24
CA LEU A 336 -22.83 32.11 -7.88
C LEU A 336 -23.74 32.95 -6.97
N GLY A 337 -23.77 32.65 -5.66
CA GLY A 337 -24.51 33.46 -4.68
C GLY A 337 -23.93 34.87 -4.52
N GLY A 338 -22.60 34.97 -4.44
CA GLY A 338 -21.87 36.23 -4.30
C GLY A 338 -22.00 37.16 -5.52
N ILE A 339 -22.02 36.61 -6.74
CA ILE A 339 -22.34 37.35 -7.96
C ILE A 339 -23.77 37.91 -7.87
N LEU A 340 -24.75 37.10 -7.44
CA LEU A 340 -26.16 37.53 -7.35
C LEU A 340 -26.38 38.70 -6.39
N ILE A 341 -25.69 38.71 -5.24
CA ILE A 341 -25.74 39.82 -4.27
C ILE A 341 -24.76 40.96 -4.59
N MET A 342 -24.06 40.87 -5.71
CA MET A 342 -23.08 41.87 -6.19
C MET A 342 -21.93 42.14 -5.20
N LEU A 343 -21.36 41.08 -4.61
CA LEU A 343 -20.13 41.22 -3.82
C LEU A 343 -19.00 41.84 -4.68
N PRO A 344 -18.21 42.78 -4.14
CA PRO A 344 -16.99 43.26 -4.79
C PRO A 344 -16.04 42.09 -5.13
N PRO A 345 -15.35 42.07 -6.28
CA PRO A 345 -14.54 40.92 -6.71
C PRO A 345 -13.52 40.44 -5.66
N THR A 346 -12.80 41.35 -4.99
CA THR A 346 -11.83 41.00 -3.94
C THR A 346 -12.48 40.46 -2.66
N GLU A 347 -13.73 40.86 -2.37
CA GLU A 347 -14.48 40.31 -1.24
C GLU A 347 -14.99 38.90 -1.59
N LEU A 348 -15.52 38.74 -2.79
CA LEU A 348 -15.95 37.45 -3.35
C LEU A 348 -14.81 36.43 -3.39
N GLU A 349 -13.62 36.82 -3.87
CA GLU A 349 -12.41 35.99 -3.86
C GLU A 349 -12.09 35.48 -2.45
N ASN A 350 -12.11 36.34 -1.43
CA ASN A 350 -11.84 35.95 -0.05
C ASN A 350 -12.90 34.98 0.50
N VAL A 351 -14.19 35.30 0.34
CA VAL A 351 -15.31 34.45 0.80
C VAL A 351 -15.27 33.07 0.13
N VAL A 352 -14.88 32.99 -1.15
CA VAL A 352 -14.67 31.73 -1.88
C VAL A 352 -13.41 31.00 -1.44
N ILE A 353 -12.31 31.70 -1.12
CA ILE A 353 -11.08 31.09 -0.58
C ILE A 353 -11.36 30.46 0.78
N ASP A 354 -12.01 31.19 1.68
CA ASP A 354 -12.32 30.81 3.07
C ASP A 354 -13.47 29.79 3.18
N GLU A 355 -14.17 29.49 2.08
CA GLU A 355 -15.38 28.64 2.02
C GLU A 355 -16.53 29.13 2.92
N ASP A 356 -16.65 30.45 3.11
CA ASP A 356 -17.71 31.05 3.93
C ASP A 356 -19.06 31.04 3.19
N PHE A 357 -19.83 29.98 3.44
CA PHE A 357 -21.21 29.83 2.98
C PHE A 357 -22.21 30.23 4.07
N GLY A 358 -22.05 31.46 4.59
CA GLY A 358 -22.96 32.11 5.53
C GLY A 358 -24.37 32.38 4.98
N GLU A 359 -25.24 32.97 5.80
CA GLU A 359 -26.68 33.11 5.51
C GLU A 359 -26.95 33.86 4.19
N ASP A 360 -26.29 35.00 3.95
CA ASP A 360 -26.48 35.79 2.73
C ASP A 360 -26.08 35.02 1.45
N ALA A 361 -24.93 34.35 1.47
CA ALA A 361 -24.45 33.54 0.34
C ALA A 361 -25.35 32.31 0.10
N ARG A 362 -25.85 31.70 1.18
CA ARG A 362 -26.76 30.55 1.14
C ARG A 362 -28.15 30.93 0.61
N ASP A 363 -28.70 32.07 1.02
CA ASP A 363 -30.00 32.53 0.53
C ASP A 363 -29.90 32.97 -0.94
N ALA A 364 -28.81 33.65 -1.33
CA ALA A 364 -28.53 34.01 -2.71
C ALA A 364 -28.39 32.79 -3.64
N PHE A 365 -27.55 31.81 -3.25
CA PHE A 365 -27.50 30.54 -3.98
C PHE A 365 -28.83 29.78 -3.92
N GLY A 366 -29.62 30.00 -2.86
CA GLY A 366 -30.99 29.53 -2.73
C GLY A 366 -31.91 30.02 -3.87
N GLU A 367 -31.74 31.25 -4.34
CA GLU A 367 -32.48 31.78 -5.50
C GLU A 367 -31.94 31.25 -6.83
N VAL A 368 -30.62 31.07 -6.97
CA VAL A 368 -30.01 30.35 -8.11
C VAL A 368 -30.62 28.94 -8.22
N ALA A 369 -30.71 28.21 -7.11
CA ALA A 369 -31.32 26.89 -7.01
C ALA A 369 -32.84 26.90 -7.25
N ASN A 370 -33.56 27.99 -6.91
CA ASN A 370 -34.97 28.16 -7.27
C ASN A 370 -35.14 28.29 -8.80
N ILE A 371 -34.30 29.07 -9.48
CA ILE A 371 -34.33 29.19 -10.95
C ILE A 371 -34.01 27.86 -11.62
N ILE A 372 -33.02 27.11 -11.13
CA ILE A 372 -32.70 25.76 -11.62
C ILE A 372 -33.95 24.86 -11.52
N SER A 373 -34.58 24.79 -10.33
CA SER A 373 -35.83 24.04 -10.10
C SER A 373 -36.97 24.48 -11.05
N GLY A 374 -37.05 25.79 -11.35
CA GLY A 374 -38.01 26.36 -12.30
C GLY A 374 -37.77 25.95 -13.74
N VAL A 375 -36.52 25.93 -14.20
CA VAL A 375 -36.15 25.49 -15.56
C VAL A 375 -36.46 24.00 -15.76
N TYR A 376 -36.08 23.14 -14.80
CA TYR A 376 -36.43 21.72 -14.85
C TYR A 376 -37.95 21.51 -14.87
N THR A 377 -38.71 22.29 -14.08
CA THR A 377 -40.18 22.28 -14.10
C THR A 377 -40.73 22.64 -15.49
N LEU A 378 -40.28 23.75 -16.07
CA LEU A 378 -40.76 24.22 -17.37
C LEU A 378 -40.49 23.20 -18.48
N MET A 379 -39.27 22.67 -18.54
CA MET A 379 -38.89 21.70 -19.58
C MET A 379 -39.65 20.37 -19.47
N PHE A 380 -39.85 19.85 -18.25
CA PHE A 380 -40.62 18.62 -18.06
C PHE A 380 -42.13 18.83 -18.26
N GLU A 381 -42.72 19.92 -17.78
CA GLU A 381 -44.16 20.19 -17.95
C GLU A 381 -44.55 20.44 -19.43
N GLU A 382 -43.66 21.03 -20.24
CA GLU A 382 -43.92 21.26 -21.68
C GLU A 382 -43.62 20.06 -22.58
N GLN A 383 -42.57 19.28 -22.29
CA GLN A 383 -41.97 18.34 -23.24
C GLN A 383 -41.98 16.87 -22.78
N TYR A 384 -42.30 16.58 -21.52
CA TYR A 384 -42.49 15.21 -21.03
C TYR A 384 -43.99 14.81 -21.09
N PRO A 385 -44.34 13.52 -21.29
CA PRO A 385 -45.75 13.12 -21.44
C PRO A 385 -46.60 13.22 -20.16
N GLU A 386 -45.94 13.21 -19.01
CA GLU A 386 -46.54 13.27 -17.67
C GLU A 386 -46.25 14.65 -17.08
N LYS A 387 -47.22 15.24 -16.38
CA LYS A 387 -47.08 16.57 -15.78
C LYS A 387 -46.26 16.48 -14.51
N ILE A 388 -45.02 16.94 -14.59
CA ILE A 388 -44.04 16.86 -13.51
C ILE A 388 -43.51 18.26 -13.21
N ARG A 389 -43.41 18.59 -11.92
CA ARG A 389 -42.81 19.82 -11.42
C ARG A 389 -41.78 19.50 -10.35
N PHE A 390 -40.71 20.29 -10.32
CA PHE A 390 -39.61 20.19 -9.37
C PHE A 390 -39.71 21.34 -8.38
N ILE A 391 -39.76 21.04 -7.08
CA ILE A 391 -39.92 22.02 -6.00
C ILE A 391 -38.74 21.89 -5.05
N LYS A 392 -37.83 22.87 -5.07
CA LYS A 392 -36.77 23.02 -4.05
C LYS A 392 -37.38 23.02 -2.63
N LYS A 393 -36.80 22.19 -1.74
CA LYS A 393 -37.21 22.03 -0.33
C LYS A 393 -36.18 22.54 0.66
N GLY A 394 -34.90 22.26 0.40
CA GLY A 394 -33.81 22.55 1.32
C GLY A 394 -32.46 22.51 0.61
N MET A 395 -31.43 22.95 1.31
CA MET A 395 -30.04 22.83 0.89
C MET A 395 -29.16 22.49 2.09
N GLN A 396 -28.21 21.57 1.91
CA GLN A 396 -27.28 21.10 2.94
C GLN A 396 -25.85 21.03 2.39
N GLN A 397 -24.87 21.24 3.26
CA GLN A 397 -23.45 21.03 2.93
C GLN A 397 -23.07 19.57 3.20
N VAL A 398 -22.31 18.96 2.29
CA VAL A 398 -21.89 17.55 2.38
C VAL A 398 -20.41 17.42 2.06
N VAL A 399 -19.67 16.70 2.91
CA VAL A 399 -18.30 16.23 2.63
C VAL A 399 -18.40 14.82 2.07
N PRO A 400 -18.10 14.56 0.77
CA PRO A 400 -18.40 13.28 0.13
C PRO A 400 -17.82 12.04 0.83
N LEU A 401 -16.62 12.16 1.42
CA LEU A 401 -15.93 11.04 2.08
C LEU A 401 -16.45 10.73 3.49
N LYS A 402 -17.23 11.65 4.09
CA LYS A 402 -17.95 11.45 5.37
C LYS A 402 -19.37 10.89 5.18
N VAL A 403 -19.85 10.73 3.95
CA VAL A 403 -21.17 10.16 3.70
C VAL A 403 -21.17 8.68 4.05
N ASP A 404 -22.06 8.30 4.98
CA ASP A 404 -22.50 6.92 5.10
C ASP A 404 -23.45 6.60 3.93
N VAL A 405 -23.02 5.68 3.07
CA VAL A 405 -23.80 5.25 1.91
C VAL A 405 -25.00 4.42 2.33
N ALA A 406 -24.93 3.68 3.45
CA ALA A 406 -26.02 2.87 3.97
C ALA A 406 -27.15 3.69 4.62
N SER A 407 -26.88 4.94 4.99
CA SER A 407 -27.87 5.91 5.46
C SER A 407 -28.79 6.39 4.32
N ASP A 408 -29.96 6.94 4.65
CA ASP A 408 -30.83 7.67 3.70
C ASP A 408 -30.39 9.13 3.47
N GLU A 409 -29.32 9.58 4.14
CA GLU A 409 -28.76 10.93 4.03
C GLU A 409 -27.42 10.95 3.28
N PRO A 410 -27.07 12.02 2.55
CA PRO A 410 -27.92 13.18 2.22
C PRO A 410 -29.02 12.84 1.19
N CYS A 411 -28.89 11.71 0.51
CA CYS A 411 -29.90 11.11 -0.37
C CYS A 411 -30.00 9.59 -0.12
N PRO A 412 -31.16 8.96 -0.39
CA PRO A 412 -31.36 7.52 -0.28
C PRO A 412 -30.42 6.69 -1.15
N ASP A 413 -30.13 5.46 -0.73
CA ASP A 413 -29.36 4.50 -1.54
C ASP A 413 -30.22 3.93 -2.68
N LEU A 414 -30.19 4.62 -3.82
CA LEU A 414 -30.92 4.31 -5.03
C LEU A 414 -30.02 4.43 -6.27
N THR A 415 -30.42 3.78 -7.36
CA THR A 415 -29.89 4.10 -8.69
C THR A 415 -30.45 5.42 -9.18
N TYR A 416 -29.56 6.35 -9.54
CA TYR A 416 -29.89 7.63 -10.13
C TYR A 416 -29.47 7.69 -11.60
N TYR A 417 -30.25 8.40 -12.41
CA TYR A 417 -29.79 8.94 -13.68
C TYR A 417 -29.19 10.32 -13.41
N MET A 418 -27.87 10.39 -13.47
CA MET A 418 -27.10 11.63 -13.30
C MET A 418 -26.96 12.33 -14.64
N SER A 419 -27.19 13.64 -14.64
CA SER A 419 -26.74 14.56 -15.68
C SER A 419 -25.65 15.46 -15.11
N SER A 420 -24.41 15.30 -15.58
CA SER A 420 -23.26 16.12 -15.21
C SER A 420 -22.95 17.12 -16.32
N MET A 421 -22.62 18.37 -15.98
CA MET A 421 -22.25 19.41 -16.94
C MET A 421 -21.21 20.37 -16.35
N SER A 422 -20.26 20.82 -17.17
CA SER A 422 -19.22 21.79 -16.81
C SER A 422 -19.78 23.21 -16.89
N LEU A 423 -19.58 24.02 -15.85
CA LEU A 423 -20.13 25.36 -15.69
C LEU A 423 -19.09 26.45 -15.99
N THR A 424 -19.51 27.57 -16.56
CA THR A 424 -18.67 28.76 -16.73
C THR A 424 -19.51 30.01 -16.46
N ALA A 425 -19.00 30.97 -15.70
CA ALA A 425 -19.67 32.25 -15.43
C ALA A 425 -18.69 33.41 -15.63
N ASP A 426 -19.08 34.42 -16.39
CA ASP A 426 -18.27 35.59 -16.77
C ASP A 426 -16.89 35.27 -17.41
N GLY A 427 -16.75 34.06 -17.96
CA GLY A 427 -15.50 33.54 -18.53
C GLY A 427 -14.68 32.67 -17.58
N ASP A 428 -14.97 32.68 -16.28
CA ASP A 428 -14.33 31.83 -15.28
C ASP A 428 -14.94 30.42 -15.29
N HIS A 429 -14.07 29.41 -15.36
CA HIS A 429 -14.46 28.00 -15.33
C HIS A 429 -14.75 27.55 -13.89
N LEU A 430 -16.03 27.52 -13.55
CA LEU A 430 -16.53 26.88 -12.33
C LEU A 430 -16.55 25.36 -12.51
N GLY A 431 -16.75 24.60 -11.45
CA GLY A 431 -16.70 23.14 -11.48
C GLY A 431 -17.83 22.48 -12.29
N ARG A 432 -18.13 21.23 -11.94
CA ARG A 432 -19.22 20.47 -12.55
C ARG A 432 -20.44 20.48 -11.64
N VAL A 433 -21.59 20.85 -12.18
CA VAL A 433 -22.88 20.67 -11.52
C VAL A 433 -23.52 19.35 -11.95
N ARG A 434 -24.28 18.72 -11.05
CA ARG A 434 -24.87 17.39 -11.30
C ARG A 434 -26.33 17.35 -10.85
N MET A 435 -27.23 16.95 -11.73
CA MET A 435 -28.64 16.69 -11.41
C MET A 435 -28.90 15.19 -11.32
N LEU A 436 -29.46 14.72 -10.22
CA LEU A 436 -29.85 13.32 -10.01
C LEU A 436 -31.37 13.14 -10.11
N LEU A 437 -31.78 12.28 -11.02
CA LEU A 437 -33.17 11.83 -11.18
C LEU A 437 -33.27 10.35 -10.78
N PRO A 438 -34.21 9.90 -9.91
CA PRO A 438 -34.32 8.48 -9.57
C PRO A 438 -34.58 7.65 -10.82
N ALA A 439 -33.72 6.67 -11.12
CA ALA A 439 -33.79 5.92 -12.37
C ALA A 439 -35.09 5.12 -12.49
N SER A 440 -35.58 4.59 -11.38
CA SER A 440 -36.84 3.84 -11.27
C SER A 440 -38.07 4.70 -11.59
N LEU A 441 -38.07 5.96 -11.15
CA LEU A 441 -39.17 6.90 -11.37
C LEU A 441 -39.37 7.21 -12.85
N PHE A 442 -38.28 7.33 -13.61
CA PHE A 442 -38.28 7.57 -15.06
C PHE A 442 -38.20 6.27 -15.90
N GLN A 443 -38.35 5.10 -15.26
CA GLN A 443 -38.33 3.77 -15.88
C GLN A 443 -37.06 3.52 -16.71
N LEU A 444 -35.90 3.91 -16.16
CA LEU A 444 -34.58 3.80 -16.79
C LEU A 444 -33.83 2.52 -16.36
N ASP A 445 -34.29 1.87 -15.28
CA ASP A 445 -33.74 0.60 -14.79
C ASP A 445 -34.24 -0.59 -15.62
N ALA A 446 -33.32 -1.48 -16.02
CA ALA A 446 -33.63 -2.74 -16.67
C ALA A 446 -33.59 -3.90 -15.66
N GLN A 447 -34.69 -4.14 -14.95
CA GLN A 447 -34.78 -5.28 -14.03
C GLN A 447 -35.06 -6.61 -14.77
N PRO A 448 -34.32 -7.71 -14.45
CA PRO A 448 -34.74 -9.06 -14.76
C PRO A 448 -35.85 -9.53 -13.80
N GLU A 449 -36.82 -10.30 -14.31
CA GLU A 449 -37.93 -10.83 -13.50
C GLU A 449 -37.43 -11.85 -12.46
N GLN A 450 -37.81 -11.67 -11.18
CA GLN A 450 -37.88 -12.76 -10.21
C GLN A 450 -39.21 -12.76 -9.45
N ALA A 451 -39.65 -13.97 -9.08
CA ALA A 451 -41.03 -14.27 -8.75
C ALA A 451 -41.43 -13.84 -7.32
N GLN A 452 -42.67 -13.36 -7.19
CA GLN A 452 -43.34 -13.21 -5.91
C GLN A 452 -43.59 -14.60 -5.28
N ALA A 453 -43.08 -14.82 -4.08
CA ALA A 453 -43.53 -15.86 -3.17
C ALA A 453 -44.37 -15.23 -2.06
N ALA A 454 -45.49 -15.86 -1.71
CA ALA A 454 -46.54 -15.24 -0.92
C ALA A 454 -46.22 -15.12 0.58
N SER A 455 -46.62 -14.01 1.19
CA SER A 455 -46.79 -13.89 2.63
C SER A 455 -48.04 -14.65 3.10
N VAL A 456 -47.95 -15.24 4.29
CA VAL A 456 -49.08 -15.89 4.99
C VAL A 456 -49.32 -15.11 6.29
N ASP A 457 -50.56 -14.66 6.50
CA ASP A 457 -51.02 -14.06 7.76
C ASP A 457 -50.98 -15.07 8.91
N GLU A 458 -50.64 -14.62 10.13
CA GLU A 458 -51.42 -14.88 11.36
C GLU A 458 -50.96 -13.95 12.53
N PRO A 459 -51.70 -13.80 13.65
CA PRO A 459 -51.99 -12.47 14.19
C PRO A 459 -51.44 -12.19 15.60
N ALA A 460 -51.66 -10.94 16.04
CA ALA A 460 -51.15 -10.37 17.28
C ALA A 460 -51.73 -10.98 18.59
N ALA A 461 -50.86 -11.12 19.61
CA ALA A 461 -51.20 -10.97 21.03
C ALA A 461 -49.95 -10.70 21.90
N ALA A 462 -49.98 -9.64 22.72
CA ALA A 462 -49.08 -9.43 23.86
C ALA A 462 -49.75 -10.01 25.14
N PRO A 463 -49.07 -10.23 26.31
CA PRO A 463 -48.56 -9.10 27.12
C PRO A 463 -47.38 -9.34 28.13
N LYS A 464 -46.73 -8.22 28.53
CA LYS A 464 -46.12 -7.91 29.85
C LYS A 464 -44.94 -8.74 30.44
N ALA A 465 -43.84 -8.03 30.75
CA ALA A 465 -43.31 -7.91 32.12
C ALA A 465 -42.41 -6.65 32.27
N VAL A 466 -42.17 -6.18 33.50
CA VAL A 466 -41.50 -4.92 33.88
C VAL A 466 -40.27 -5.20 34.74
N VAL A 467 -39.13 -4.52 34.48
CA VAL A 467 -38.07 -4.05 35.43
C VAL A 467 -37.33 -2.89 34.71
N GLU A 468 -37.37 -1.61 35.11
CA GLU A 468 -36.45 -0.90 36.04
C GLU A 468 -34.92 -1.14 35.79
N LYS A 469 -33.99 -0.17 35.81
CA LYS A 469 -33.99 1.31 35.92
C LYS A 469 -32.55 1.86 35.78
N THR A 470 -32.38 3.16 35.51
CA THR A 470 -31.22 4.03 35.90
C THR A 470 -29.94 4.07 35.01
N GLU A 471 -29.78 5.16 34.24
CA GLU A 471 -28.51 5.91 34.07
C GLU A 471 -28.25 6.71 35.37
N GLU A 472 -27.07 7.04 35.90
CA GLU A 472 -25.84 7.70 35.40
C GLU A 472 -24.85 7.75 36.63
N PRO A 473 -23.65 8.40 36.71
CA PRO A 473 -22.75 9.00 35.70
C PRO A 473 -21.24 8.62 35.91
N GLN A 474 -20.33 9.40 35.32
CA GLN A 474 -18.86 9.23 35.20
C GLN A 474 -18.01 9.37 36.49
N ALA A 475 -16.85 8.68 36.54
CA ALA A 475 -15.53 9.24 36.93
C ALA A 475 -14.36 8.25 36.64
N ALA A 476 -13.18 8.78 36.30
CA ALA A 476 -11.89 8.07 36.08
C ALA A 476 -11.33 7.46 37.42
N PRO A 477 -10.26 6.60 37.49
CA PRO A 477 -8.92 6.86 36.89
C PRO A 477 -7.91 5.67 36.68
N VAL A 478 -6.66 6.02 36.27
CA VAL A 478 -5.36 5.27 36.40
C VAL A 478 -5.05 4.14 35.37
N VAL A 479 -3.73 3.95 35.17
CA VAL A 479 -3.00 3.27 34.07
C VAL A 479 -2.60 1.81 34.37
N ALA A 480 -2.43 1.02 33.29
CA ALA A 480 -1.74 -0.29 33.13
C ALA A 480 -2.54 -1.59 33.40
N PRO A 481 -2.17 -2.73 32.75
CA PRO A 481 -1.45 -2.93 31.49
C PRO A 481 -2.35 -3.56 30.39
N ALA A 482 -1.76 -4.02 29.28
CA ALA A 482 -2.48 -4.47 28.07
C ALA A 482 -3.47 -5.63 28.27
N ASP A 483 -4.73 -5.44 27.84
CA ASP A 483 -5.55 -6.49 27.21
C ASP A 483 -6.73 -5.90 26.41
N GLU A 484 -7.25 -6.69 25.46
CA GLU A 484 -8.48 -6.49 24.64
C GLU A 484 -8.87 -5.04 24.23
N ARG A 485 -8.26 -4.53 23.14
CA ARG A 485 -8.84 -3.40 22.38
C ARG A 485 -10.17 -3.85 21.74
N LYS A 486 -11.24 -3.08 21.97
CA LYS A 486 -12.52 -3.24 21.27
C LYS A 486 -12.71 -2.08 20.30
N GLY A 487 -12.40 -2.32 19.02
CA GLY A 487 -12.86 -1.47 17.94
C GLY A 487 -14.40 -1.30 17.94
N PRO A 488 -14.92 -0.23 17.30
CA PRO A 488 -16.35 0.06 17.26
C PRO A 488 -17.14 -1.08 16.60
N PRO A 489 -18.39 -1.34 17.06
CA PRO A 489 -19.21 -2.43 16.52
C PRO A 489 -19.50 -2.21 15.04
N ARG A 490 -19.02 -3.11 14.17
CA ARG A 490 -19.25 -3.03 12.73
C ARG A 490 -20.66 -3.47 12.38
N ASP A 491 -21.36 -2.62 11.63
CA ASP A 491 -22.63 -2.94 11.00
C ASP A 491 -22.39 -4.05 9.94
N PRO A 492 -23.21 -5.12 9.85
CA PRO A 492 -23.02 -6.24 8.90
C PRO A 492 -23.02 -5.88 7.41
N LYS A 493 -23.20 -4.60 7.05
CA LYS A 493 -23.09 -4.07 5.67
C LYS A 493 -21.74 -3.40 5.35
N PHE A 494 -20.81 -3.33 6.30
CA PHE A 494 -19.54 -2.62 6.11
C PHE A 494 -18.59 -3.33 5.14
N ASP A 495 -18.43 -2.79 3.93
CA ASP A 495 -17.54 -3.32 2.90
C ASP A 495 -16.11 -2.77 3.08
N VAL A 496 -15.23 -3.63 3.59
CA VAL A 496 -13.81 -3.33 3.84
C VAL A 496 -13.06 -2.98 2.56
N GLY A 497 -13.40 -3.59 1.42
CA GLY A 497 -12.75 -3.31 0.14
C GLY A 497 -13.06 -1.91 -0.39
N LYS A 498 -14.30 -1.44 -0.20
CA LYS A 498 -14.71 -0.06 -0.51
C LYS A 498 -14.12 0.94 0.48
N HIS A 499 -14.10 0.62 1.77
CA HIS A 499 -13.49 1.48 2.78
C HIS A 499 -11.97 1.63 2.56
N ARG A 500 -11.28 0.57 2.14
CA ARG A 500 -9.88 0.65 1.70
C ARG A 500 -9.66 1.65 0.57
N LYS A 501 -10.51 1.66 -0.47
CA LYS A 501 -10.44 2.68 -1.54
C LYS A 501 -10.61 4.11 -1.00
N ARG A 502 -11.44 4.31 0.03
CA ARG A 502 -11.65 5.61 0.69
C ARG A 502 -10.38 6.06 1.42
N VAL A 503 -9.78 5.17 2.22
CA VAL A 503 -8.48 5.39 2.88
C VAL A 503 -7.40 5.71 1.84
N ASP A 504 -7.33 4.96 0.73
CA ASP A 504 -6.38 5.23 -0.36
C ASP A 504 -6.56 6.61 -1.01
N LYS A 505 -7.80 7.14 -1.07
CA LYS A 505 -8.11 8.50 -1.57
C LYS A 505 -7.65 9.57 -0.58
N LEU A 506 -7.82 9.35 0.72
CA LEU A 506 -7.33 10.24 1.79
C LEU A 506 -5.80 10.29 1.83
N LEU A 507 -5.13 9.12 1.77
CA LEU A 507 -3.67 9.04 1.71
C LEU A 507 -3.09 9.73 0.46
N LYS A 508 -3.81 9.70 -0.67
CA LYS A 508 -3.47 10.48 -1.87
C LYS A 508 -3.50 11.99 -1.66
N GLU A 509 -4.48 12.50 -0.91
CA GLU A 509 -4.51 13.91 -0.55
C GLU A 509 -3.41 14.27 0.46
N CYS A 510 -3.19 13.42 1.48
CA CYS A 510 -2.11 13.58 2.45
C CYS A 510 -0.75 13.70 1.75
N ARG A 511 -0.43 12.82 0.79
CA ARG A 511 0.79 12.91 -0.04
C ARG A 511 0.91 14.27 -0.73
N LYS A 512 -0.16 14.80 -1.33
CA LYS A 512 -0.14 16.07 -2.06
C LYS A 512 0.14 17.24 -1.12
N LYS A 513 -0.64 17.37 -0.04
CA LYS A 513 -0.45 18.41 0.98
C LYS A 513 0.92 18.30 1.65
N MET A 514 1.40 17.08 1.92
CA MET A 514 2.74 16.84 2.49
C MET A 514 3.85 17.31 1.56
N GLN A 515 3.70 17.14 0.23
CA GLN A 515 4.65 17.68 -0.74
C GLN A 515 4.70 19.22 -0.70
N GLU A 516 3.54 19.85 -0.61
CA GLU A 516 3.38 21.30 -0.59
C GLU A 516 3.95 21.91 0.71
N GLU A 517 3.55 21.39 1.88
CA GLU A 517 3.96 21.91 3.20
C GLU A 517 5.44 21.61 3.55
N VAL A 518 5.93 20.40 3.26
CA VAL A 518 7.35 20.06 3.53
C VAL A 518 8.29 20.80 2.57
N GLY A 519 7.89 20.97 1.31
CA GLY A 519 8.63 21.80 0.35
C GLY A 519 8.67 23.28 0.77
N ALA A 520 7.55 23.81 1.27
CA ALA A 520 7.47 25.17 1.80
C ALA A 520 8.35 25.37 3.06
N LEU A 521 8.35 24.40 3.99
CA LEU A 521 9.21 24.44 5.19
C LEU A 521 10.70 24.44 4.84
N LEU A 522 11.12 23.57 3.90
CA LEU A 522 12.52 23.44 3.50
C LEU A 522 12.99 24.55 2.54
N GLY A 523 12.06 25.29 1.91
CA GLY A 523 12.39 26.22 0.83
C GLY A 523 12.95 25.54 -0.43
N ALA A 524 12.71 24.24 -0.59
CA ALA A 524 13.31 23.38 -1.60
C ALA A 524 12.26 22.57 -2.37
N GLU A 525 12.59 22.11 -3.58
CA GLU A 525 11.70 21.24 -4.35
C GLU A 525 11.68 19.82 -3.74
N VAL A 526 10.60 19.51 -3.01
CA VAL A 526 10.33 18.17 -2.48
C VAL A 526 9.33 17.47 -3.38
N THR A 527 9.57 16.19 -3.65
CA THR A 527 8.65 15.33 -4.41
C THR A 527 8.41 14.02 -3.66
N PHE A 528 7.16 13.57 -3.65
CA PHE A 528 6.79 12.22 -3.22
C PHE A 528 6.16 11.51 -4.40
N THR A 529 6.61 10.31 -4.76
CA THR A 529 6.13 9.55 -5.94
C THR A 529 5.85 8.09 -5.61
N GLU A 530 5.34 7.32 -6.59
CA GLU A 530 5.23 5.85 -6.51
C GLU A 530 4.52 5.29 -5.26
N MET A 531 3.43 5.94 -4.86
CA MET A 531 2.71 5.57 -3.65
C MET A 531 2.03 4.19 -3.75
N GLU A 532 2.40 3.30 -2.83
CA GLU A 532 1.86 1.94 -2.68
C GLU A 532 1.26 1.79 -1.28
N ASN A 533 0.00 1.33 -1.22
CA ASN A 533 -0.73 1.12 0.03
C ASN A 533 -1.10 -0.35 0.21
N ARG A 534 -0.64 -0.99 1.28
CA ARG A 534 -0.85 -2.43 1.52
C ARG A 534 -0.88 -2.80 3.00
N HIS A 535 -1.42 -3.98 3.28
CA HIS A 535 -1.29 -4.63 4.58
C HIS A 535 0.15 -5.12 4.77
N ILE A 536 0.64 -5.01 6.01
CA ILE A 536 1.97 -5.51 6.40
C ILE A 536 1.98 -5.83 7.90
N THR A 537 2.73 -6.85 8.28
CA THR A 537 3.05 -7.18 9.68
C THR A 537 4.31 -6.48 10.16
N LYS A 538 4.57 -6.49 11.47
CA LYS A 538 5.84 -6.02 12.05
C LYS A 538 7.04 -6.80 11.50
N GLU A 539 6.94 -8.13 11.39
CA GLU A 539 8.00 -9.01 10.84
C GLU A 539 8.34 -8.60 9.38
N GLU A 540 7.33 -8.52 8.50
CA GLU A 540 7.51 -8.15 7.09
C GLU A 540 8.05 -6.72 6.92
N PHE A 541 7.62 -5.76 7.75
CA PHE A 541 8.10 -4.39 7.64
C PHE A 541 9.61 -4.29 7.91
N PHE A 542 10.08 -4.82 9.05
CA PHE A 542 11.50 -4.74 9.39
C PHE A 542 12.38 -5.67 8.55
N PHE A 543 11.89 -6.85 8.13
CA PHE A 543 12.69 -7.80 7.36
C PHE A 543 12.60 -7.68 5.84
N ASP A 544 11.49 -7.25 5.26
CA ASP A 544 11.34 -7.18 3.80
C ASP A 544 11.27 -5.74 3.24
N VAL A 545 10.95 -4.72 4.06
CA VAL A 545 10.81 -3.32 3.61
C VAL A 545 11.94 -2.41 4.11
N ALA A 546 12.12 -2.27 5.41
CA ALA A 546 13.05 -1.30 5.99
C ALA A 546 14.52 -1.79 5.91
N SER A 547 15.44 -0.97 5.39
CA SER A 547 16.88 -1.30 5.25
C SER A 547 17.79 -0.24 5.89
N GLY A 548 19.02 -0.63 6.28
CA GLY A 548 19.94 0.27 6.99
C GLY A 548 19.40 0.77 8.33
N LYS A 549 20.00 1.83 8.88
CA LYS A 549 19.46 2.53 10.07
C LYS A 549 18.25 3.37 9.66
N GLN A 550 17.20 3.36 10.47
CA GLN A 550 15.95 4.08 10.22
C GLN A 550 15.68 5.08 11.36
N VAL A 551 15.14 6.24 11.03
CA VAL A 551 14.49 7.11 12.02
C VAL A 551 13.01 6.74 12.07
N VAL A 552 12.50 6.55 13.28
CA VAL A 552 11.07 6.35 13.57
C VAL A 552 10.54 7.57 14.32
N THR A 553 9.39 8.09 13.90
CA THR A 553 8.65 9.11 14.64
C THR A 553 7.26 8.57 14.99
N ASN A 554 6.92 8.64 16.28
CA ASN A 554 5.64 8.23 16.82
C ASN A 554 4.63 9.37 16.66
N PHE A 555 3.51 9.10 15.99
CA PHE A 555 2.35 9.98 15.89
C PHE A 555 1.23 9.40 16.76
N ASP A 556 1.00 10.02 17.92
CA ASP A 556 -0.15 9.69 18.76
C ASP A 556 -1.43 10.18 18.04
N VAL A 557 -2.37 9.27 17.83
CA VAL A 557 -3.66 9.54 17.19
C VAL A 557 -4.67 9.78 18.28
N VAL A 558 -5.36 10.93 18.24
CA VAL A 558 -6.29 11.38 19.29
C VAL A 558 -7.57 11.97 18.69
N GLY A 559 -8.70 11.79 19.37
CA GLY A 559 -10.00 12.32 18.95
C GLY A 559 -11.13 11.34 19.23
N GLU A 560 -11.93 11.04 18.21
CA GLU A 560 -12.98 10.00 18.26
C GLU A 560 -12.40 8.57 18.26
N LEU A 561 -11.11 8.42 17.94
CA LEU A 561 -10.31 7.21 18.11
C LEU A 561 -8.98 7.58 18.77
N GLU A 562 -8.42 6.67 19.57
CA GLU A 562 -7.11 6.81 20.21
C GLU A 562 -6.21 5.61 19.84
N ASP A 563 -5.06 5.86 19.20
CA ASP A 563 -4.06 4.83 18.88
C ASP A 563 -2.70 5.48 18.56
N LYS A 564 -1.75 4.74 17.98
CA LYS A 564 -0.47 5.26 17.47
C LYS A 564 -0.22 4.87 16.02
N SER A 565 0.29 5.82 15.24
CA SER A 565 0.82 5.58 13.90
C SER A 565 2.30 5.98 13.83
N TYR A 566 3.02 5.47 12.83
CA TYR A 566 4.48 5.49 12.83
C TYR A 566 5.03 5.94 11.48
N LEU A 567 5.82 7.00 11.47
CA LEU A 567 6.56 7.49 10.31
C LEU A 567 7.98 6.90 10.34
N PHE A 568 8.41 6.27 9.25
CA PHE A 568 9.77 5.77 9.06
C PHE A 568 10.43 6.39 7.83
N LEU A 569 11.72 6.65 7.97
CA LEU A 569 12.63 7.16 6.94
C LEU A 569 14.04 6.61 7.18
N SER A 570 14.88 6.51 6.15
CA SER A 570 16.30 6.17 6.36
C SER A 570 17.01 7.24 7.20
N LEU A 571 17.98 6.84 8.01
CA LEU A 571 18.76 7.77 8.84
C LEU A 571 19.48 8.81 7.99
N LYS A 572 20.03 8.40 6.83
CA LYS A 572 20.69 9.29 5.88
C LYS A 572 19.75 10.34 5.30
N ASP A 573 18.53 9.95 4.94
CA ASP A 573 17.53 10.89 4.44
C ASP A 573 17.02 11.83 5.56
N ALA A 574 16.93 11.35 6.80
CA ALA A 574 16.52 12.17 7.94
C ALA A 574 17.58 13.23 8.31
N ILE A 575 18.86 12.83 8.35
CA ILE A 575 20.00 13.76 8.48
C ILE A 575 19.99 14.75 7.32
N HIS A 576 19.77 14.28 6.08
CA HIS A 576 19.77 15.16 4.91
C HIS A 576 18.65 16.21 4.97
N LEU A 577 17.41 15.80 5.29
CA LEU A 577 16.27 16.70 5.42
C LEU A 577 16.44 17.70 6.58
N GLY A 578 16.89 17.24 7.75
CA GLY A 578 17.18 18.12 8.90
C GLY A 578 18.33 19.09 8.60
N GLY A 579 19.38 18.60 7.94
CA GLY A 579 20.55 19.38 7.51
C GLY A 579 20.22 20.47 6.49
N VAL A 580 19.30 20.21 5.54
CA VAL A 580 18.75 21.23 4.63
C VAL A 580 17.99 22.30 5.41
N LEU A 581 17.14 21.91 6.38
CA LEU A 581 16.35 22.86 7.18
C LEU A 581 17.22 23.81 8.02
N ILE A 582 18.33 23.32 8.59
CA ILE A 582 19.32 24.13 9.33
C ILE A 582 20.37 24.79 8.43
N MET A 583 20.22 24.67 7.10
CA MET A 583 21.09 25.29 6.07
C MET A 583 22.57 24.86 6.16
N LEU A 584 22.84 23.58 6.42
CA LEU A 584 24.22 23.06 6.36
C LEU A 584 24.82 23.29 4.95
N PRO A 585 26.08 23.74 4.84
CA PRO A 585 26.79 23.82 3.58
C PRO A 585 26.81 22.45 2.86
N PRO A 586 26.66 22.37 1.52
CA PRO A 586 26.52 21.08 0.82
C PRO A 586 27.63 20.06 1.11
N ALA A 587 28.89 20.50 1.18
CA ALA A 587 30.02 19.61 1.50
C ALA A 587 30.04 19.12 2.96
N GLU A 588 29.49 19.91 3.88
CA GLU A 588 29.33 19.52 5.30
C GLU A 588 28.15 18.56 5.44
N LEU A 589 27.03 18.87 4.78
CA LEU A 589 25.85 18.02 4.67
C LEU A 589 26.17 16.63 4.09
N GLU A 590 26.96 16.57 3.02
CA GLU A 590 27.44 15.30 2.46
C GLU A 590 28.28 14.50 3.47
N SER A 591 29.18 15.15 4.23
CA SER A 591 29.96 14.47 5.26
C SER A 591 29.06 13.90 6.36
N VAL A 592 28.20 14.71 7.00
CA VAL A 592 27.36 14.21 8.11
C VAL A 592 26.36 13.14 7.67
N VAL A 593 25.92 13.15 6.40
CA VAL A 593 25.08 12.08 5.81
C VAL A 593 25.88 10.79 5.55
N VAL A 594 27.15 10.90 5.12
CA VAL A 594 28.03 9.74 4.92
C VAL A 594 28.46 9.12 6.24
N ASP A 595 28.80 9.96 7.22
CA ASP A 595 29.25 9.60 8.57
C ASP A 595 28.08 9.18 9.49
N GLU A 596 26.84 9.39 9.04
CA GLU A 596 25.59 9.15 9.78
C GLU A 596 25.49 9.93 11.12
N GLU A 597 26.05 11.13 11.15
CA GLU A 597 26.07 12.01 12.33
C GLU A 597 24.71 12.70 12.56
N PHE A 598 23.79 11.99 13.20
CA PHE A 598 22.49 12.53 13.59
C PHE A 598 22.59 13.36 14.89
N SER A 599 23.17 14.56 14.76
CA SER A 599 23.33 15.54 15.84
C SER A 599 22.00 16.00 16.45
N GLU A 600 22.03 16.60 17.64
CA GLU A 600 20.82 17.16 18.27
C GLU A 600 20.14 18.20 17.35
N ASP A 601 20.90 19.11 16.73
CA ASP A 601 20.39 20.10 15.78
C ASP A 601 19.70 19.43 14.56
N SER A 602 20.33 18.39 13.98
CA SER A 602 19.76 17.65 12.84
C SER A 602 18.50 16.87 13.21
N ARG A 603 18.47 16.36 14.45
CA ARG A 603 17.36 15.58 15.01
C ARG A 603 16.15 16.45 15.33
N ASP A 604 16.38 17.62 15.93
CA ASP A 604 15.32 18.59 16.22
C ASP A 604 14.75 19.18 14.93
N ALA A 605 15.60 19.50 13.96
CA ALA A 605 15.18 19.94 12.64
C ALA A 605 14.33 18.90 11.90
N PHE A 606 14.75 17.63 11.85
CA PHE A 606 13.90 16.56 11.31
C PHE A 606 12.62 16.36 12.16
N GLY A 607 12.69 16.63 13.47
CA GLY A 607 11.56 16.65 14.37
C GLY A 607 10.49 17.70 14.06
N GLU A 608 10.86 18.85 13.49
CA GLU A 608 9.92 19.87 12.98
C GLU A 608 9.31 19.45 11.63
N ILE A 609 10.09 18.81 10.75
CA ILE A 609 9.56 18.25 9.50
C ILE A 609 8.50 17.18 9.81
N ALA A 610 8.78 16.28 10.76
CA ALA A 610 7.82 15.27 11.20
C ALA A 610 6.58 15.90 11.88
N ASN A 611 6.73 17.05 12.54
CA ASN A 611 5.61 17.81 13.10
C ASN A 611 4.70 18.36 11.99
N ILE A 612 5.25 18.98 10.94
CA ILE A 612 4.48 19.41 9.74
C ILE A 612 3.77 18.23 9.08
N ILE A 613 4.42 17.07 8.93
CA ILE A 613 3.79 15.86 8.41
C ILE A 613 2.58 15.48 9.29
N SER A 614 2.70 15.45 10.62
CA SER A 614 1.57 15.17 11.51
C SER A 614 0.43 16.19 11.40
N GLY A 615 0.74 17.47 11.15
CA GLY A 615 -0.24 18.52 10.87
C GLY A 615 -1.01 18.30 9.57
N VAL A 616 -0.34 17.85 8.50
CA VAL A 616 -0.98 17.50 7.22
C VAL A 616 -1.97 16.34 7.38
N TYR A 617 -1.56 15.27 8.06
CA TYR A 617 -2.43 14.12 8.30
C TYR A 617 -3.63 14.51 9.18
N THR A 618 -3.41 15.35 10.20
CA THR A 618 -4.49 15.95 11.00
C THR A 618 -5.51 16.68 10.13
N ALA A 619 -5.05 17.63 9.30
CA ALA A 619 -5.93 18.45 8.48
C ALA A 619 -6.81 17.62 7.50
N VAL A 620 -6.25 16.56 6.90
CA VAL A 620 -7.02 15.70 5.98
C VAL A 620 -7.99 14.79 6.72
N PHE A 621 -7.54 14.10 7.78
CA PHE A 621 -8.39 13.13 8.48
C PHE A 621 -9.49 13.80 9.31
N GLU A 622 -9.20 14.88 10.03
CA GLU A 622 -10.21 15.62 10.79
C GLU A 622 -11.33 16.18 9.88
N GLU A 623 -10.96 16.66 8.68
CA GLU A 623 -11.90 17.19 7.71
C GLU A 623 -12.70 16.11 6.96
N GLN A 624 -12.07 14.99 6.57
CA GLN A 624 -12.62 14.08 5.55
C GLN A 624 -12.77 12.60 5.94
N TYR A 625 -12.14 12.13 7.03
CA TYR A 625 -12.34 10.75 7.50
C TYR A 625 -13.65 10.60 8.26
N LEU A 626 -14.14 9.35 8.41
CA LEU A 626 -15.38 9.05 9.13
C LEU A 626 -15.32 9.52 10.59
N ALA A 627 -14.23 9.17 11.28
CA ALA A 627 -13.96 9.59 12.64
C ALA A 627 -13.08 10.84 12.64
N LYS A 628 -13.37 11.82 13.50
CA LYS A 628 -12.52 12.99 13.71
C LYS A 628 -11.29 12.60 14.53
N ILE A 629 -10.17 12.41 13.84
CA ILE A 629 -8.88 12.07 14.45
C ILE A 629 -7.82 13.08 14.06
N ARG A 630 -6.87 13.27 14.97
CA ARG A 630 -5.73 14.18 14.84
C ARG A 630 -4.45 13.44 15.18
N PHE A 631 -3.36 13.79 14.51
CA PHE A 631 -2.05 13.15 14.64
C PHE A 631 -1.09 14.12 15.33
N VAL A 632 -0.52 13.70 16.45
CA VAL A 632 0.40 14.51 17.26
C VAL A 632 1.77 13.85 17.27
N LYS A 633 2.78 14.53 16.71
CA LYS A 633 4.17 14.09 16.81
C LYS A 633 4.62 14.06 18.27
N ASN A 634 5.04 12.88 18.73
CA ASN A 634 5.50 12.63 20.08
C ASN A 634 7.01 12.31 20.07
N GLU A 635 7.37 11.03 20.17
CA GLU A 635 8.77 10.57 20.24
C GLU A 635 9.41 10.43 18.85
N LEU A 636 10.73 10.58 18.82
CA LEU A 636 11.57 10.39 17.63
C LEU A 636 12.81 9.60 18.03
N GLY A 637 13.05 8.45 17.40
CA GLY A 637 14.14 7.53 17.73
C GLY A 637 14.85 6.98 16.50
N VAL A 638 15.98 6.31 16.72
CA VAL A 638 16.72 5.59 15.67
C VAL A 638 16.60 4.09 15.95
N VAL A 639 16.27 3.30 14.93
CA VAL A 639 16.16 1.85 15.01
C VAL A 639 16.99 1.17 13.92
N VAL A 640 17.56 0.01 14.25
CA VAL A 640 18.17 -0.90 13.29
C VAL A 640 17.19 -2.07 13.06
N PRO A 641 16.55 -2.18 11.88
CA PRO A 641 15.52 -3.20 11.60
C PRO A 641 15.94 -4.63 11.95
N MET A 642 17.20 -4.99 11.68
CA MET A 642 17.71 -6.34 11.93
C MET A 642 17.96 -6.66 13.41
N LYS A 643 17.97 -5.63 14.29
CA LYS A 643 18.10 -5.76 15.75
C LYS A 643 16.76 -5.62 16.47
N VAL A 644 15.65 -5.41 15.75
CA VAL A 644 14.31 -5.37 16.34
C VAL A 644 13.94 -6.77 16.83
N ASP A 645 13.56 -6.85 18.10
CA ASP A 645 12.83 -7.99 18.62
C ASP A 645 11.37 -7.89 18.16
N ILE A 646 10.92 -8.86 17.37
CA ILE A 646 9.56 -8.87 16.82
C ILE A 646 8.55 -9.09 17.93
N ASP A 647 8.84 -9.98 18.87
CA ASP A 647 7.95 -10.36 19.98
C ASP A 647 7.81 -9.25 21.03
N SER A 648 8.68 -8.22 20.97
CA SER A 648 8.62 -7.02 21.83
C SER A 648 7.49 -6.07 21.42
N GLY A 649 7.02 -5.23 22.35
CA GLY A 649 6.17 -4.07 22.02
C GLY A 649 6.91 -2.92 21.34
N GLU A 650 8.23 -3.00 21.22
CA GLU A 650 9.12 -1.95 20.71
C GLU A 650 9.79 -2.33 19.37
N PRO A 651 10.17 -1.36 18.51
CA PRO A 651 9.83 0.07 18.61
C PRO A 651 8.34 0.35 18.34
N ILE A 652 7.64 -0.63 17.76
CA ILE A 652 6.21 -0.61 17.46
C ILE A 652 5.58 -1.94 17.92
N PRO A 653 4.30 -1.94 18.33
CA PRO A 653 3.56 -3.16 18.66
C PRO A 653 3.52 -4.18 17.52
N ASP A 654 3.42 -5.46 17.85
CA ASP A 654 3.13 -6.50 16.85
C ASP A 654 1.62 -6.57 16.56
N VAL A 655 1.20 -5.77 15.58
CA VAL A 655 -0.18 -5.73 15.06
C VAL A 655 -0.18 -5.70 13.53
N GLU A 656 -1.34 -5.93 12.92
CA GLU A 656 -1.51 -5.71 11.48
C GLU A 656 -1.53 -4.20 11.18
N TYR A 657 -0.67 -3.76 10.26
CA TYR A 657 -0.59 -2.38 9.81
C TYR A 657 -1.09 -2.22 8.37
N TYR A 658 -1.79 -1.13 8.11
CA TYR A 658 -1.92 -0.58 6.76
C TYR A 658 -0.76 0.40 6.54
N MET A 659 0.15 0.04 5.63
CA MET A 659 1.34 0.83 5.29
C MET A 659 1.09 1.62 4.01
N SER A 660 1.35 2.93 4.08
CA SER A 660 1.53 3.81 2.92
C SER A 660 3.01 4.03 2.69
N THR A 661 3.52 3.66 1.51
CA THR A 661 4.93 3.81 1.12
C THR A 661 5.02 4.74 -0.09
N MET A 662 6.00 5.63 -0.12
CA MET A 662 6.26 6.52 -1.26
C MET A 662 7.75 6.83 -1.43
N SER A 663 8.20 7.00 -2.67
CA SER A 663 9.58 7.37 -3.01
C SER A 663 9.79 8.88 -2.78
N LEU A 664 10.87 9.26 -2.10
CA LEU A 664 11.23 10.67 -1.83
C LEU A 664 12.20 11.20 -2.90
N GLY A 665 12.04 12.46 -3.28
CA GLY A 665 13.04 13.23 -4.02
C GLY A 665 13.18 14.64 -3.49
N VAL A 666 14.41 15.17 -3.45
CA VAL A 666 14.75 16.51 -2.95
C VAL A 666 15.67 17.19 -3.97
N GLU A 667 15.30 18.38 -4.43
CA GLU A 667 16.02 19.15 -5.47
C GLU A 667 16.36 18.31 -6.73
N GLY A 668 15.39 17.50 -7.17
CA GLY A 668 15.56 16.57 -8.31
C GLY A 668 16.43 15.34 -8.05
N HIS A 669 17.05 15.20 -6.87
CA HIS A 669 17.79 14.01 -6.47
C HIS A 669 16.87 12.98 -5.85
N ALA A 670 16.86 11.76 -6.38
CA ALA A 670 16.17 10.64 -5.76
C ALA A 670 16.80 10.30 -4.41
N LYS A 671 15.95 10.03 -3.42
CA LYS A 671 16.29 9.64 -2.04
C LYS A 671 15.72 8.25 -1.74
N GLY A 672 15.71 7.85 -0.47
CA GLY A 672 15.04 6.63 -0.03
C GLY A 672 13.51 6.71 -0.10
N LYS A 673 12.86 5.86 0.71
CA LYS A 673 11.40 5.79 0.82
C LYS A 673 10.92 6.33 2.15
N VAL A 674 9.72 6.91 2.13
CA VAL A 674 8.96 7.28 3.32
C VAL A 674 7.88 6.23 3.53
N HIS A 675 7.77 5.73 4.76
CA HIS A 675 6.74 4.77 5.15
C HIS A 675 5.90 5.34 6.29
N LEU A 676 4.58 5.33 6.16
CA LEU A 676 3.66 5.56 7.28
C LEU A 676 2.87 4.28 7.56
N LEU A 677 2.93 3.82 8.81
CA LEU A 677 2.24 2.64 9.30
C LEU A 677 1.08 3.07 10.20
N PHE A 678 -0.13 2.69 9.82
CA PHE A 678 -1.36 2.90 10.58
C PHE A 678 -1.88 1.55 11.06
N PRO A 679 -2.26 1.37 12.33
CA PRO A 679 -2.89 0.12 12.78
C PRO A 679 -4.14 -0.17 11.92
N ALA A 680 -4.24 -1.37 11.36
CA ALA A 680 -5.32 -1.71 10.43
C ALA A 680 -6.70 -1.60 11.10
N GLU A 681 -6.80 -1.95 12.39
CA GLU A 681 -8.03 -1.79 13.19
C GLU A 681 -8.47 -0.32 13.30
N MET A 682 -7.54 0.61 13.54
CA MET A 682 -7.80 2.06 13.63
C MET A 682 -8.38 2.61 12.32
N LEU A 683 -7.92 2.11 11.18
CA LEU A 683 -8.46 2.47 9.87
C LEU A 683 -9.69 1.65 9.46
N MET A 684 -10.19 0.74 10.32
CA MET A 684 -11.27 -0.20 10.02
C MET A 684 -10.97 -1.11 8.81
N LEU A 685 -9.72 -1.55 8.67
CA LEU A 685 -9.22 -2.38 7.57
C LEU A 685 -8.73 -3.78 8.01
N ASP A 686 -8.68 -4.10 9.31
CA ASP A 686 -8.16 -5.38 9.78
C ASP A 686 -8.88 -6.60 9.17
N SER A 687 -8.09 -7.62 8.85
CA SER A 687 -8.48 -8.79 8.08
C SER A 687 -9.34 -9.82 8.85
N ARG A 688 -9.71 -9.55 10.11
CA ARG A 688 -10.18 -10.56 11.08
C ARG A 688 -11.65 -10.98 10.97
N GLN A 689 -12.37 -10.62 9.91
CA GLN A 689 -13.80 -10.96 9.74
C GLN A 689 -14.13 -12.12 8.77
N GLU A 690 -13.13 -12.85 8.24
CA GLU A 690 -13.35 -14.09 7.48
C GLU A 690 -13.28 -15.39 8.33
N VAL A 691 -13.57 -15.31 9.64
CA VAL A 691 -13.68 -16.51 10.51
C VAL A 691 -15.08 -16.64 11.10
N MET A 692 -16.07 -16.90 10.23
CA MET A 692 -17.21 -17.71 10.66
C MET A 692 -16.75 -19.18 10.70
N PRO A 693 -16.83 -19.89 11.84
CA PRO A 693 -16.47 -21.29 11.89
C PRO A 693 -17.51 -22.11 11.11
N GLU A 694 -17.13 -22.55 9.92
CA GLU A 694 -17.93 -23.51 9.14
C GLU A 694 -17.95 -24.85 9.89
N PRO A 695 -19.14 -25.39 10.25
CA PRO A 695 -19.20 -26.66 10.97
C PRO A 695 -18.88 -27.82 10.02
N GLU A 696 -17.81 -28.58 10.32
CA GLU A 696 -17.32 -29.70 9.52
C GLU A 696 -18.45 -30.66 9.04
N PRO A 697 -18.69 -30.80 7.72
CA PRO A 697 -19.66 -31.75 7.21
C PRO A 697 -19.09 -33.16 7.19
N VAL A 698 -19.56 -34.01 8.11
CA VAL A 698 -19.30 -35.45 8.11
C VAL A 698 -19.88 -36.08 6.82
N GLN A 699 -19.01 -36.55 5.93
CA GLN A 699 -19.38 -37.46 4.82
C GLN A 699 -19.86 -38.82 5.39
N PRO A 700 -20.81 -39.55 4.74
CA PRO A 700 -20.80 -39.78 3.28
C PRO A 700 -22.15 -39.97 2.55
N ALA A 701 -22.03 -40.20 1.22
CA ALA A 701 -22.97 -40.80 0.26
C ALA A 701 -23.99 -39.91 -0.50
N SER A 702 -23.67 -39.66 -1.77
CA SER A 702 -24.56 -39.25 -2.88
C SER A 702 -25.33 -40.47 -3.45
N PRO A 703 -26.22 -40.36 -4.48
CA PRO A 703 -26.82 -39.19 -5.18
C PRO A 703 -28.38 -39.31 -5.26
N PRO A 704 -29.15 -38.70 -6.21
CA PRO A 704 -28.93 -37.54 -7.10
C PRO A 704 -29.94 -36.38 -6.86
N ARG A 705 -29.79 -35.26 -7.58
CA ARG A 705 -30.66 -34.06 -7.47
C ARG A 705 -31.03 -33.53 -8.87
N GLU A 706 -32.31 -33.24 -9.13
CA GLU A 706 -32.77 -32.68 -10.41
C GLU A 706 -32.99 -31.15 -10.37
N VAL A 707 -32.11 -30.46 -11.10
CA VAL A 707 -32.25 -29.23 -11.91
C VAL A 707 -33.29 -28.14 -11.59
N SER A 708 -32.75 -26.91 -11.50
CA SER A 708 -33.22 -25.72 -12.23
C SER A 708 -31.99 -24.88 -12.66
N PRO A 709 -32.09 -24.01 -13.67
CA PRO A 709 -30.98 -23.83 -14.62
C PRO A 709 -29.90 -22.84 -14.17
N THR A 710 -28.66 -23.29 -14.17
CA THR A 710 -27.45 -22.49 -13.92
C THR A 710 -26.77 -22.05 -15.21
N VAL A 711 -26.26 -20.81 -15.22
CA VAL A 711 -25.19 -20.41 -16.15
C VAL A 711 -23.97 -21.27 -15.82
N GLN A 712 -23.44 -21.99 -16.81
CA GLN A 712 -22.37 -22.96 -16.59
C GLN A 712 -21.04 -22.24 -16.29
N HIS A 713 -20.68 -22.15 -15.01
CA HIS A 713 -19.28 -21.96 -14.62
C HIS A 713 -18.56 -23.29 -14.86
N VAL A 714 -17.92 -23.43 -16.02
CA VAL A 714 -17.07 -24.59 -16.30
C VAL A 714 -15.76 -24.38 -15.53
N PRO A 715 -15.34 -25.31 -14.66
CA PRO A 715 -14.08 -25.17 -13.92
C PRO A 715 -12.91 -25.14 -14.91
N VAL A 716 -11.94 -24.26 -14.69
CA VAL A 716 -10.84 -24.02 -15.64
C VAL A 716 -9.51 -24.42 -15.02
N ASP A 717 -8.83 -25.38 -15.64
CA ASP A 717 -7.51 -25.86 -15.23
C ASP A 717 -6.37 -24.98 -15.78
N ILE A 718 -6.50 -24.46 -17.01
CA ILE A 718 -5.42 -23.74 -17.70
C ILE A 718 -5.93 -22.43 -18.31
N LEU A 719 -5.21 -21.34 -18.09
CA LEU A 719 -5.45 -20.05 -18.75
C LEU A 719 -4.45 -19.86 -19.90
N VAL A 720 -4.96 -19.61 -21.11
CA VAL A 720 -4.13 -19.34 -22.30
C VAL A 720 -4.34 -17.90 -22.74
N ILE A 721 -3.30 -17.08 -22.65
CA ILE A 721 -3.29 -15.68 -23.10
C ILE A 721 -2.55 -15.62 -24.43
N SER A 722 -3.20 -15.20 -25.52
CA SER A 722 -2.59 -15.29 -26.84
C SER A 722 -2.81 -14.11 -27.78
N ASP A 723 -1.79 -13.81 -28.58
CA ASP A 723 -1.88 -13.04 -29.84
C ASP A 723 -1.57 -13.89 -31.10
N ASP A 724 -1.22 -15.18 -30.93
CA ASP A 724 -1.17 -16.18 -32.01
C ASP A 724 -2.24 -17.28 -31.82
N GLU A 725 -3.39 -17.05 -32.46
CA GLU A 725 -4.52 -17.98 -32.44
C GLU A 725 -4.19 -19.39 -32.95
N PHE A 726 -3.15 -19.55 -33.80
CA PHE A 726 -2.84 -20.83 -34.44
C PHE A 726 -1.91 -21.71 -33.60
N GLU A 727 -0.99 -21.13 -32.84
CA GLU A 727 -0.27 -21.84 -31.77
C GLU A 727 -1.19 -22.10 -30.57
N ALA A 728 -2.01 -21.13 -30.16
CA ALA A 728 -2.94 -21.31 -29.05
C ALA A 728 -3.96 -22.43 -29.30
N ALA A 729 -4.56 -22.49 -30.49
CA ALA A 729 -5.48 -23.57 -30.86
C ALA A 729 -4.81 -24.96 -30.84
N ARG A 730 -3.50 -25.05 -31.15
CA ARG A 730 -2.76 -26.30 -31.05
C ARG A 730 -2.52 -26.71 -29.59
N LEU A 731 -2.12 -25.77 -28.74
CA LEU A 731 -1.96 -26.02 -27.32
C LEU A 731 -3.28 -26.46 -26.67
N VAL A 732 -4.37 -25.74 -26.97
CA VAL A 732 -5.73 -26.08 -26.52
C VAL A 732 -6.10 -27.51 -26.93
N ALA A 733 -5.95 -27.85 -28.21
CA ALA A 733 -6.30 -29.19 -28.72
C ALA A 733 -5.43 -30.34 -28.20
N VAL A 734 -4.27 -30.08 -27.59
CA VAL A 734 -3.43 -31.09 -26.91
C VAL A 734 -3.80 -31.21 -25.43
N ALA A 735 -3.98 -30.10 -24.73
CA ALA A 735 -4.35 -30.11 -23.32
C ALA A 735 -5.80 -30.60 -23.08
N GLU A 736 -6.77 -30.26 -23.95
CA GLU A 736 -8.13 -30.82 -23.90
C GLU A 736 -8.13 -32.36 -24.05
N LYS A 737 -7.26 -32.92 -24.91
CA LYS A 737 -7.10 -34.38 -25.06
C LYS A 737 -6.51 -35.05 -23.81
N ARG A 738 -5.81 -34.31 -22.95
CA ARG A 738 -5.35 -34.77 -21.64
C ARG A 738 -6.37 -34.54 -20.52
N GLY A 739 -7.54 -33.95 -20.84
CA GLY A 739 -8.64 -33.75 -19.90
C GLY A 739 -8.58 -32.44 -19.11
N PHE A 740 -7.71 -31.51 -19.49
CA PHE A 740 -7.69 -30.16 -18.91
C PHE A 740 -8.74 -29.27 -19.56
N THR A 741 -9.45 -28.49 -18.76
CA THR A 741 -10.36 -27.44 -19.23
C THR A 741 -9.61 -26.12 -19.37
N ILE A 742 -9.80 -25.44 -20.50
CA ILE A 742 -8.95 -24.32 -20.91
C ILE A 742 -9.79 -23.08 -21.18
N ARG A 743 -9.35 -21.94 -20.67
CA ARG A 743 -9.91 -20.62 -20.99
C ARG A 743 -8.89 -19.86 -21.83
N GLN A 744 -9.26 -19.50 -23.06
CA GLN A 744 -8.45 -18.64 -23.91
C GLN A 744 -8.90 -17.18 -23.77
N VAL A 745 -7.93 -16.26 -23.63
CA VAL A 745 -8.14 -14.80 -23.60
C VAL A 745 -7.11 -14.10 -24.49
N SER A 746 -7.43 -12.92 -24.98
CA SER A 746 -6.52 -12.07 -25.76
C SER A 746 -5.65 -11.21 -24.85
N PHE A 747 -4.51 -10.75 -25.38
CA PHE A 747 -3.64 -9.73 -24.77
C PHE A 747 -4.37 -8.39 -24.46
N LYS A 748 -5.58 -8.19 -25.00
CA LYS A 748 -6.41 -6.99 -24.81
C LYS A 748 -7.49 -7.14 -23.73
N ASP A 749 -7.74 -8.35 -23.24
CA ASP A 749 -8.81 -8.63 -22.28
C ASP A 749 -8.35 -8.35 -20.84
N ASN A 750 -9.32 -8.19 -19.92
CA ASN A 750 -8.99 -7.96 -18.51
C ASN A 750 -8.55 -9.27 -17.82
N ILE A 751 -7.25 -9.54 -17.86
CA ILE A 751 -6.59 -10.74 -17.32
C ILE A 751 -6.95 -10.98 -15.84
N LYS A 752 -7.17 -9.94 -15.03
CA LYS A 752 -7.49 -10.08 -13.60
C LYS A 752 -8.79 -10.87 -13.34
N ASN A 753 -9.77 -10.76 -14.24
CA ASN A 753 -11.04 -11.49 -14.13
C ASN A 753 -10.93 -12.95 -14.65
N ALA A 754 -9.80 -13.31 -15.24
CA ALA A 754 -9.55 -14.64 -15.79
C ALA A 754 -8.71 -15.53 -14.86
N ILE A 755 -8.04 -14.96 -13.86
CA ILE A 755 -7.27 -15.70 -12.85
C ILE A 755 -8.24 -16.15 -11.74
N THR A 756 -8.53 -17.45 -11.69
CA THR A 756 -9.40 -18.09 -10.69
C THR A 756 -8.61 -19.07 -9.82
N GLN A 757 -9.05 -19.31 -8.58
CA GLN A 757 -8.39 -20.24 -7.63
C GLN A 757 -8.29 -21.70 -8.15
N GLU A 758 -9.11 -22.08 -9.14
CA GLU A 758 -9.10 -23.42 -9.76
C GLU A 758 -7.98 -23.62 -10.81
N LEU A 759 -7.28 -22.56 -11.22
CA LEU A 759 -6.23 -22.63 -12.24
C LEU A 759 -4.98 -23.35 -11.72
N LYS A 760 -4.37 -24.15 -12.60
CA LYS A 760 -3.15 -24.93 -12.35
C LYS A 760 -1.94 -24.41 -13.11
N ALA A 761 -2.12 -23.74 -14.25
CA ALA A 761 -1.05 -23.06 -14.98
C ALA A 761 -1.59 -21.94 -15.89
N VAL A 762 -0.68 -21.05 -16.31
CA VAL A 762 -0.95 -19.97 -17.26
C VAL A 762 0.06 -20.04 -18.41
N TYR A 763 -0.43 -19.99 -19.65
CA TYR A 763 0.39 -19.96 -20.86
C TYR A 763 0.26 -18.60 -21.56
N ILE A 764 1.39 -17.93 -21.83
CA ILE A 764 1.45 -16.76 -22.72
C ILE A 764 1.94 -17.25 -24.08
N VAL A 765 1.04 -17.33 -25.06
CA VAL A 765 1.36 -17.77 -26.43
C VAL A 765 1.50 -16.56 -27.34
N MET A 766 2.74 -16.26 -27.75
CA MET A 766 3.10 -15.06 -28.49
C MET A 766 3.57 -15.34 -29.92
N ARG A 767 3.09 -14.56 -30.89
CA ARG A 767 3.55 -14.59 -32.29
C ARG A 767 5.00 -14.13 -32.43
N GLU A 768 5.42 -13.16 -31.62
CA GLU A 768 6.80 -12.66 -31.56
C GLU A 768 7.18 -12.34 -30.11
N VAL A 769 8.39 -12.72 -29.68
CA VAL A 769 8.87 -12.45 -28.32
C VAL A 769 9.24 -10.96 -28.17
N ASN A 770 8.34 -10.20 -27.56
CA ASN A 770 8.38 -8.73 -27.46
C ASN A 770 8.08 -8.22 -26.04
N GLU A 771 8.21 -6.90 -25.84
CA GLU A 771 7.99 -6.24 -24.54
C GLU A 771 6.54 -6.32 -24.04
N GLN A 772 5.55 -6.49 -24.93
CA GLN A 772 4.15 -6.60 -24.53
C GLN A 772 3.88 -7.93 -23.82
N ALA A 773 4.48 -9.02 -24.30
CA ALA A 773 4.42 -10.33 -23.63
C ALA A 773 5.11 -10.29 -22.25
N PHE A 774 6.25 -9.61 -22.13
CA PHE A 774 6.92 -9.40 -20.84
C PHE A 774 6.08 -8.55 -19.88
N GLY A 775 5.43 -7.49 -20.35
CA GLY A 775 4.50 -6.70 -19.55
C GLY A 775 3.26 -7.48 -19.07
N ILE A 776 2.88 -8.55 -19.76
CA ILE A 776 1.85 -9.49 -19.29
C ILE A 776 2.43 -10.48 -18.27
N ALA A 777 3.64 -11.01 -18.50
CA ALA A 777 4.30 -11.90 -17.54
C ALA A 777 4.42 -11.27 -16.14
N ILE A 778 4.89 -10.01 -16.07
CA ILE A 778 4.97 -9.22 -14.83
C ILE A 778 3.60 -9.09 -14.15
N LYS A 779 2.52 -8.86 -14.91
CA LYS A 779 1.16 -8.71 -14.36
C LYS A 779 0.62 -10.02 -13.79
N ILE A 780 0.99 -11.16 -14.36
CA ILE A 780 0.53 -12.48 -13.89
C ILE A 780 1.35 -12.89 -12.67
N SER A 781 2.68 -12.80 -12.72
CA SER A 781 3.56 -13.18 -11.61
C SER A 781 3.41 -12.30 -10.37
N SER A 782 2.95 -11.06 -10.52
CA SER A 782 2.53 -10.20 -9.39
C SER A 782 1.10 -10.46 -8.89
N SER A 783 0.29 -11.25 -9.60
CA SER A 783 -1.11 -11.54 -9.24
C SER A 783 -1.38 -12.99 -8.82
N CYS A 784 -0.50 -13.95 -9.16
CA CYS A 784 -0.57 -15.34 -8.69
C CYS A 784 0.79 -16.04 -8.76
N SER A 785 0.96 -17.10 -7.96
CA SER A 785 2.16 -17.95 -7.91
C SER A 785 2.03 -19.23 -8.74
N LEU A 786 1.19 -19.21 -9.80
CA LEU A 786 0.97 -20.37 -10.65
C LEU A 786 2.09 -20.53 -11.69
N PRO A 787 2.41 -21.76 -12.13
CA PRO A 787 3.30 -22.02 -13.25
C PRO A 787 2.95 -21.16 -14.47
N LEU A 788 3.87 -20.29 -14.87
CA LEU A 788 3.76 -19.36 -15.99
C LEU A 788 4.70 -19.80 -17.13
N ILE A 789 4.13 -20.25 -18.25
CA ILE A 789 4.88 -20.76 -19.39
C ILE A 789 4.79 -19.77 -20.56
N ALA A 790 5.94 -19.38 -21.13
CA ALA A 790 6.00 -18.51 -22.30
C ALA A 790 6.24 -19.31 -23.58
N ALA A 791 5.25 -19.34 -24.47
CA ALA A 791 5.33 -20.04 -25.75
C ALA A 791 5.55 -19.05 -26.91
N GLY A 792 6.63 -19.18 -27.67
CA GLY A 792 6.94 -18.25 -28.77
C GLY A 792 8.15 -18.65 -29.64
N PRO A 793 8.36 -17.97 -30.78
CA PRO A 793 9.49 -18.25 -31.68
C PRO A 793 10.74 -17.41 -31.35
N ASP A 794 11.88 -17.78 -31.91
CA ASP A 794 13.13 -17.00 -31.89
C ASP A 794 13.60 -16.54 -30.48
N TRP A 795 13.55 -17.47 -29.52
CA TRP A 795 14.10 -17.26 -28.18
C TRP A 795 15.62 -17.14 -28.22
N THR A 796 16.12 -16.01 -27.70
CA THR A 796 17.55 -15.74 -27.52
C THR A 796 17.91 -15.78 -26.04
N ARG A 797 19.20 -16.00 -25.71
CA ARG A 797 19.67 -16.04 -24.32
C ARG A 797 19.24 -14.81 -23.50
N SER A 798 19.25 -13.61 -24.10
CA SER A 798 18.80 -12.37 -23.45
C SER A 798 17.28 -12.33 -23.23
N ARG A 799 16.47 -12.83 -24.18
CA ARG A 799 15.01 -12.96 -24.03
C ARG A 799 14.64 -13.98 -22.95
N VAL A 800 15.33 -15.12 -22.88
CA VAL A 800 15.12 -16.15 -21.85
C VAL A 800 15.40 -15.59 -20.45
N ILE A 801 16.57 -14.95 -20.24
CA ILE A 801 16.92 -14.33 -18.95
C ILE A 801 15.88 -13.27 -18.55
N LYS A 802 15.40 -12.47 -19.51
CA LYS A 802 14.38 -11.46 -19.27
C LYS A 802 13.00 -12.06 -18.92
N ALA A 803 12.61 -13.17 -19.54
CA ALA A 803 11.39 -13.90 -19.19
C ALA A 803 11.44 -14.44 -17.76
N VAL A 804 12.53 -15.11 -17.38
CA VAL A 804 12.73 -15.68 -16.04
C VAL A 804 12.73 -14.56 -14.97
N LYS A 805 13.39 -13.43 -15.24
CA LYS A 805 13.35 -12.24 -14.36
C LYS A 805 11.93 -11.70 -14.10
N TYR A 806 10.99 -11.99 -14.99
CA TYR A 806 9.58 -11.56 -14.88
C TYR A 806 8.63 -12.68 -14.43
N GLY A 807 9.18 -13.79 -13.91
CA GLY A 807 8.41 -14.88 -13.30
C GLY A 807 7.93 -15.95 -14.27
N VAL A 808 8.47 -16.03 -15.49
CA VAL A 808 8.23 -17.17 -16.38
C VAL A 808 9.02 -18.38 -15.88
N ASN A 809 8.32 -19.49 -15.59
CA ASN A 809 8.88 -20.73 -15.08
C ASN A 809 9.49 -21.61 -16.19
N ASP A 810 8.86 -21.64 -17.37
CA ASP A 810 9.27 -22.50 -18.49
C ASP A 810 8.98 -21.86 -19.85
N ILE A 811 9.64 -22.34 -20.90
CA ILE A 811 9.57 -21.79 -22.26
C ILE A 811 9.27 -22.89 -23.28
N LEU A 812 8.20 -22.68 -24.06
CA LEU A 812 7.83 -23.56 -25.16
C LEU A 812 8.21 -22.92 -26.50
N LEU A 813 9.06 -23.59 -27.28
CA LEU A 813 9.47 -23.10 -28.60
C LEU A 813 8.33 -23.32 -29.61
N THR A 814 7.85 -22.26 -30.26
CA THR A 814 6.85 -22.37 -31.33
C THR A 814 7.50 -22.25 -32.72
N PRO A 815 7.02 -23.01 -33.74
CA PRO A 815 5.90 -23.96 -33.72
C PRO A 815 6.22 -25.26 -32.97
N ALA A 816 5.44 -25.55 -31.93
CA ALA A 816 5.63 -26.73 -31.09
C ALA A 816 4.96 -27.96 -31.71
N SER A 817 5.57 -29.14 -31.56
CA SER A 817 4.91 -30.39 -31.88
C SER A 817 3.93 -30.80 -30.78
N ALA A 818 3.05 -31.77 -31.07
CA ALA A 818 2.14 -32.32 -30.07
C ALA A 818 2.88 -33.12 -28.97
N GLU A 819 4.12 -33.53 -29.21
CA GLU A 819 5.00 -34.21 -28.26
C GLU A 819 5.64 -33.18 -27.32
N ASP A 820 6.17 -32.07 -27.85
CA ASP A 820 6.76 -30.98 -27.04
C ASP A 820 5.73 -30.32 -26.10
N ILE A 821 4.51 -30.06 -26.60
CA ILE A 821 3.41 -29.53 -25.77
C ILE A 821 3.05 -30.52 -24.66
N GLN A 822 3.10 -31.83 -24.94
CA GLN A 822 2.75 -32.87 -23.99
C GLN A 822 3.80 -33.04 -22.89
N GLU A 823 5.08 -33.02 -23.22
CA GLU A 823 6.19 -33.01 -22.26
C GLU A 823 6.14 -31.75 -21.37
N ASN A 824 5.92 -30.58 -21.97
CA ASN A 824 5.81 -29.32 -21.22
C ASN A 824 4.61 -29.31 -20.26
N LEU A 825 3.44 -29.84 -20.65
CA LEU A 825 2.30 -30.00 -19.75
C LEU A 825 2.60 -30.99 -18.61
N GLU A 826 3.28 -32.11 -18.87
CA GLU A 826 3.62 -33.08 -17.84
C GLU A 826 4.61 -32.50 -16.81
N ASN A 827 5.65 -31.79 -17.27
CA ASN A 827 6.64 -31.16 -16.40
C ASN A 827 6.02 -30.07 -15.49
N ASN A 828 5.12 -29.25 -16.03
CA ASN A 828 4.58 -28.09 -15.30
C ASN A 828 3.28 -28.38 -14.50
N LEU A 829 2.52 -29.42 -14.83
CA LEU A 829 1.21 -29.70 -14.18
C LEU A 829 1.18 -30.99 -13.34
N VAL A 830 2.11 -31.94 -13.53
CA VAL A 830 2.03 -33.27 -12.88
C VAL A 830 2.99 -33.41 -11.70
N GLN A 831 4.10 -32.66 -11.66
CA GLN A 831 5.08 -32.77 -10.57
C GLN A 831 4.69 -32.06 -9.26
N MET A 832 3.66 -31.20 -9.26
CA MET A 832 3.24 -30.44 -8.06
C MET A 832 2.13 -31.11 -7.23
N ALA A 833 1.87 -32.40 -7.46
CA ALA A 833 0.90 -33.21 -6.70
C ALA A 833 1.56 -34.27 -5.79
N ALA A 834 2.86 -34.10 -5.49
CA ALA A 834 3.70 -35.04 -4.73
C ALA A 834 4.39 -34.34 -3.55
#